data_AF-A0A959A5Z7-F1
#
_entry.id   AF-A0A959A5Z7-F1
#
_cell.length_a   1.000
_cell.length_b   1.000
_cell.length_c   1.000
_cell.angle_alpha   90.00
_cell.angle_beta   90.00
_cell.angle_gamma   90.00
#
_symmetry.space_group_name_H-M   'P 1'
#
loop_
_entity.id
_entity.type
_entity.pdbx_description
1 polymer ?
#
loop_
_entity_poly.entity_id
_entity_poly.type
_entity_poly.pdbx_seq_one_letter_code
_entity_poly.pdbx_strand_id
1 'polypeptide(L)'
;MTHNSYPPSPSIQDFTFLNPSKSFLNQAAMVMAAILLFAVVYLLLIAGGVLLVYLCGWFSIAMLSVSINKITIALAIGLLGLSLMFFAFLFKFIFAFKKFDTSGSQEIKRDEHPRLFAFIDRLTDELKAPKPKKIYLLPDVNASVFYNSSFWSMFLPVRKNLNIGLGLVNCLNMSEFKAVLAHEFGHFSQRSMKLGSYVYTVNHVIFDLVNNYDKWDRTLEGWANSDSFLSIFARITYWLANQVRSLLRFMYGIINKRNMALSREMEYNADLVAVSAAGCEAMISGLRRVDFGSGAYQTTVDYLNRALGENRIPDNFYTLHKSVLQRMALENDIPVVEELPLITGEHLSRVKPASRVVFQNQWASHPEQEDREANIRKVDLKTEISHASPWQLFENPEKVQAEMTQFMYANVTMPEGKQPLGKAELLAMYEQDLENNKLPEKYNGFYDGRLFMDFDIENALAEQQELPAFELIFSNQNKQNIAAYFSNIQDIHVMKAIKEGTIDVESFDFDGVKYNKLYAGSVLDKLEKEIEAQRQWFKDVEATVFRFHYRQAEKVGKGEELRKKYEAAMLLANEREQYQPFAAEANQYLQVLQRKPSWTNEEAVHFMSLVKTLCHKLDHTLNQSEKKALPAPVGGIDAGAPISQYLTEGKKPQFNDHSFDFENFASFYGQVQGIVGKANQLTLDAYKEVVRFQAGL
;
A
#
# COMPACT_ATOMS: atom_id res chain seq x y z
N MET A 1 31.65 31.89 7.64
CA MET A 1 31.96 30.73 8.49
C MET A 1 31.27 29.53 7.84
N THR A 2 32.03 28.60 7.30
CA THR A 2 31.50 27.38 6.66
C THR A 2 30.92 26.49 7.76
N HIS A 3 29.63 26.66 8.07
CA HIS A 3 28.93 25.70 8.92
C HIS A 3 29.08 24.32 8.27
N ASN A 4 29.76 23.42 8.98
CA ASN A 4 29.98 22.05 8.55
C ASN A 4 28.60 21.39 8.48
N SER A 5 27.98 21.37 7.29
CA SER A 5 26.62 20.88 7.05
C SER A 5 26.47 19.37 7.20
N TYR A 6 27.51 18.71 7.71
CA TYR A 6 27.57 17.28 7.94
C TYR A 6 27.54 16.99 9.45
N PRO A 7 26.46 16.41 9.98
CA PRO A 7 26.33 16.12 11.41
C PRO A 7 27.43 15.16 11.91
N PRO A 8 27.92 15.34 13.15
CA PRO A 8 28.94 14.47 13.72
C PRO A 8 28.43 13.04 13.91
N SER A 9 29.33 12.08 13.73
CA SER A 9 29.05 10.66 14.01
C SER A 9 29.34 10.34 15.48
N PRO A 10 28.64 9.35 16.08
CA PRO A 10 28.92 8.91 17.44
C PRO A 10 30.37 8.45 17.62
N SER A 11 30.93 8.64 18.82
CA SER A 11 32.22 8.05 19.18
C SER A 11 32.05 6.57 19.51
N ILE A 12 32.55 5.69 18.64
CA ILE A 12 32.40 4.23 18.77
C ILE A 12 33.73 3.61 19.20
N GLN A 13 33.72 2.91 20.33
CA GLN A 13 34.87 2.13 20.81
C GLN A 13 34.80 0.66 20.37
N ASP A 14 33.59 0.12 20.27
CA ASP A 14 33.34 -1.27 19.89
C ASP A 14 32.32 -1.33 18.75
N PHE A 15 32.72 -1.93 17.63
CA PHE A 15 31.89 -2.15 16.44
C PHE A 15 31.27 -3.55 16.40
N THR A 16 31.38 -4.36 17.48
CA THR A 16 30.85 -5.73 17.50
C THR A 16 29.34 -5.82 17.29
N PHE A 17 28.57 -4.77 17.65
CA PHE A 17 27.13 -4.71 17.43
C PHE A 17 26.74 -4.68 15.94
N LEU A 18 27.68 -4.36 15.05
CA LEU A 18 27.49 -4.42 13.60
C LEU A 18 27.71 -5.81 13.02
N ASN A 19 28.17 -6.78 13.82
CA ASN A 19 28.39 -8.13 13.34
C ASN A 19 27.05 -8.82 13.04
N PRO A 20 26.95 -9.55 11.93
CA PRO A 20 25.71 -10.25 11.58
C PRO A 20 25.32 -11.23 12.68
N SER A 21 24.02 -11.26 12.99
CA SER A 21 23.46 -12.20 13.96
C SER A 21 23.64 -13.65 13.49
N LYS A 22 23.60 -14.62 14.42
CA LYS A 22 23.56 -16.05 14.04
C LYS A 22 22.33 -16.38 13.20
N SER A 23 21.21 -15.72 13.48
CA SER A 23 19.97 -15.81 12.69
C SER A 23 20.22 -15.38 11.25
N PHE A 24 20.82 -14.21 11.03
CA PHE A 24 21.20 -13.71 9.71
C PHE A 24 22.06 -14.70 8.94
N LEU A 25 23.12 -15.24 9.55
CA LEU A 25 24.02 -16.19 8.89
C LEU A 25 23.29 -17.49 8.48
N ASN A 26 22.44 -18.01 9.36
CA ASN A 26 21.63 -19.19 9.07
C ASN A 26 20.63 -18.94 7.93
N GLN A 27 19.94 -17.80 7.96
CA GLN A 27 19.00 -17.43 6.89
C GLN A 27 19.72 -17.25 5.56
N ALA A 28 20.85 -16.52 5.54
CA ALA A 28 21.65 -16.33 4.34
C ALA A 28 22.13 -17.67 3.75
N ALA A 29 22.59 -18.60 4.59
CA ALA A 29 22.99 -19.93 4.15
C ALA A 29 21.83 -20.73 3.54
N MET A 30 20.65 -20.69 4.16
CA MET A 30 19.45 -21.34 3.64
C MET A 30 18.99 -20.76 2.29
N VAL A 31 19.00 -19.43 2.14
CA VAL A 31 18.63 -18.82 0.85
C VAL A 31 19.67 -19.15 -0.22
N MET A 32 20.96 -19.13 0.11
CA MET A 32 22.02 -19.54 -0.82
C MET A 32 21.86 -20.99 -1.28
N ALA A 33 21.52 -21.91 -0.38
CA ALA A 33 21.22 -23.30 -0.74
C ALA A 33 20.00 -23.39 -1.68
N ALA A 34 18.95 -22.60 -1.43
CA ALA A 34 17.77 -22.54 -2.29
C ALA A 34 18.08 -21.95 -3.67
N ILE A 35 18.91 -20.91 -3.76
CA ILE A 35 19.40 -20.33 -5.02
C ILE A 35 20.24 -21.34 -5.79
N LEU A 36 21.13 -22.08 -5.11
CA LEU A 36 21.94 -23.12 -5.75
C LEU A 36 21.06 -24.23 -6.31
N LEU A 37 20.06 -24.68 -5.54
CA LEU A 37 19.08 -25.66 -6.00
C LEU A 37 18.31 -25.15 -7.22
N PHE A 38 17.87 -23.89 -7.21
CA PHE A 38 17.22 -23.26 -8.37
C PHE A 38 18.13 -23.26 -9.59
N ALA A 39 19.41 -22.90 -9.44
CA ALA A 39 20.37 -22.92 -10.53
C ALA A 39 20.58 -24.33 -11.11
N VAL A 40 20.68 -25.35 -10.26
CA VAL A 40 20.79 -26.76 -10.70
C VAL A 40 19.54 -27.20 -11.46
N VAL A 41 18.34 -26.92 -10.92
CA VAL A 41 17.06 -27.24 -11.60
C VAL A 41 16.99 -26.53 -12.95
N TYR A 42 17.38 -25.27 -13.02
CA TYR A 42 17.38 -24.50 -14.26
C TYR A 42 18.37 -25.05 -15.29
N LEU A 43 19.58 -25.47 -14.87
CA LEU A 43 20.55 -26.13 -15.76
C LEU A 43 20.02 -27.49 -16.27
N LEU A 44 19.34 -28.27 -15.43
CA LEU A 44 18.69 -29.51 -15.85
C LEU A 44 17.57 -29.26 -16.86
N LEU A 45 16.80 -28.18 -16.70
CA LEU A 45 15.79 -27.76 -17.67
C LEU A 45 16.43 -27.42 -19.03
N ILE A 46 17.52 -26.64 -19.04
CA ILE A 46 18.28 -26.33 -20.27
C ILE A 46 18.79 -27.62 -20.92
N ALA A 47 19.42 -28.51 -20.14
CA ALA A 47 19.93 -29.78 -20.66
C ALA A 47 18.80 -30.65 -21.25
N GLY A 48 17.64 -30.70 -20.59
CA GLY A 48 16.43 -31.34 -21.10
C GLY A 48 15.91 -30.71 -22.39
N GLY A 49 15.97 -29.39 -22.52
CA GLY A 49 15.64 -28.67 -23.76
C GLY A 49 16.58 -29.02 -24.91
N VAL A 50 17.89 -29.07 -24.67
CA VAL A 50 18.89 -29.52 -25.67
C VAL A 50 18.64 -30.96 -26.09
N LEU A 51 18.38 -31.85 -25.13
CA LEU A 51 18.04 -33.25 -25.41
C LEU A 51 16.76 -33.36 -26.25
N LEU A 52 15.74 -32.54 -25.96
CA LEU A 52 14.50 -32.52 -26.74
C LEU A 52 14.75 -32.09 -28.19
N VAL A 53 15.56 -31.06 -28.43
CA VAL A 53 15.97 -30.64 -29.79
C VAL A 53 16.68 -31.78 -30.51
N TYR A 54 17.62 -32.45 -29.85
CA TYR A 54 18.33 -33.60 -30.44
C TYR A 54 17.39 -34.74 -30.80
N LEU A 55 16.50 -35.15 -29.89
CA LEU A 55 15.56 -36.25 -30.10
C LEU A 55 14.52 -35.92 -31.19
N CYS A 56 13.95 -34.72 -31.18
CA CYS A 56 13.01 -34.26 -32.22
C CYS A 56 13.70 -34.17 -33.59
N GLY A 57 14.95 -33.70 -33.63
CA GLY A 57 15.75 -33.65 -34.86
C GLY A 57 16.04 -35.04 -35.41
N TRP A 58 16.53 -35.96 -34.57
CA TRP A 58 16.76 -37.36 -34.95
C TRP A 58 15.47 -38.00 -35.46
N PHE A 59 14.37 -37.89 -34.71
CA PHE A 59 13.09 -38.51 -35.09
C PHE A 59 12.55 -37.93 -36.40
N SER A 60 12.71 -36.62 -36.62
CA SER A 60 12.32 -35.97 -37.88
C SER A 60 13.09 -36.52 -39.08
N ILE A 61 14.42 -36.71 -38.95
CA ILE A 61 15.27 -37.31 -39.99
C ILE A 61 14.88 -38.77 -40.23
N ALA A 62 14.71 -39.55 -39.16
CA ALA A 62 14.33 -40.95 -39.25
C ALA A 62 12.98 -41.14 -39.96
N MET A 63 11.97 -40.34 -39.61
CA MET A 63 10.65 -40.38 -40.25
C MET A 63 10.72 -40.02 -41.74
N LEU A 64 11.47 -38.96 -42.10
CA LEU A 64 11.65 -38.56 -43.50
C LEU A 64 12.42 -39.61 -44.33
N SER A 65 13.31 -40.38 -43.69
CA SER A 65 14.04 -41.47 -44.36
C SER A 65 13.15 -42.67 -44.74
N VAL A 66 12.01 -42.85 -44.05
CA VAL A 66 11.06 -43.95 -44.33
C VAL A 66 10.10 -43.57 -45.46
N SER A 67 9.55 -42.35 -45.44
CA SER A 67 8.69 -41.87 -46.53
C SER A 67 8.68 -40.34 -46.57
N ILE A 68 8.78 -39.78 -47.79
CA ILE A 68 8.72 -38.33 -48.01
C ILE A 68 7.35 -38.01 -48.64
N ASN A 69 6.45 -37.43 -47.84
CA ASN A 69 5.15 -36.95 -48.26
C ASN A 69 4.79 -35.65 -47.52
N LYS A 70 3.69 -34.98 -47.92
CA LYS A 70 3.31 -33.68 -47.33
C LYS A 70 3.08 -33.75 -45.81
N ILE A 71 2.58 -34.88 -45.30
CA ILE A 71 2.27 -35.08 -43.87
C ILE A 71 3.57 -35.26 -43.07
N THR A 72 4.48 -36.11 -43.51
CA THR A 72 5.78 -36.34 -42.87
C THR A 72 6.65 -35.08 -42.88
N ILE A 73 6.62 -34.30 -43.97
CA ILE A 73 7.28 -32.98 -44.00
C ILE A 73 6.65 -32.02 -42.99
N ALA A 74 5.32 -31.94 -42.93
CA ALA A 74 4.62 -31.07 -41.97
C ALA A 74 4.89 -31.46 -40.51
N LEU A 75 4.91 -32.76 -40.19
CA LEU A 75 5.23 -33.29 -38.86
C LEU A 75 6.69 -33.00 -38.47
N ALA A 76 7.63 -33.16 -39.40
CA ALA A 76 9.05 -32.85 -39.16
C ALA A 76 9.25 -31.35 -38.85
N ILE A 77 8.62 -30.48 -39.65
CA ILE A 77 8.63 -29.03 -39.41
C ILE A 77 7.99 -28.69 -38.06
N GLY A 78 6.86 -29.33 -37.72
CA GLY A 78 6.19 -29.14 -36.44
C GLY A 78 7.03 -29.54 -35.22
N LEU A 79 7.69 -30.71 -35.28
CA LEU A 79 8.57 -31.20 -34.20
C LEU A 79 9.83 -30.35 -34.04
N LEU A 80 10.45 -29.92 -35.14
CA LEU A 80 11.58 -29.00 -35.11
C LEU A 80 11.16 -27.63 -34.56
N GLY A 81 10.03 -27.10 -35.04
CA GLY A 81 9.46 -25.84 -34.55
C GLY A 81 9.18 -25.88 -33.05
N LEU A 82 8.53 -26.94 -32.56
CA LEU A 82 8.26 -27.14 -31.14
C LEU A 82 9.55 -27.16 -30.31
N SER A 83 10.51 -27.99 -30.70
CA SER A 83 11.73 -28.18 -29.91
C SER A 83 12.61 -26.94 -29.90
N LEU A 84 12.75 -26.24 -31.04
CA LEU A 84 13.49 -24.99 -31.14
C LEU A 84 12.80 -23.85 -30.39
N MET A 85 11.48 -23.72 -30.48
CA MET A 85 10.73 -22.69 -29.75
C MET A 85 10.76 -22.92 -28.25
N PHE A 86 10.64 -24.18 -27.80
CA PHE A 86 10.78 -24.53 -26.39
C PHE A 86 12.21 -24.29 -25.88
N PHE A 87 13.24 -24.64 -26.66
CA PHE A 87 14.62 -24.34 -26.28
C PHE A 87 14.88 -22.82 -26.24
N ALA A 88 14.36 -22.07 -27.21
CA ALA A 88 14.44 -20.61 -27.21
C ALA A 88 13.77 -20.01 -25.96
N PHE A 89 12.64 -20.56 -25.51
CA PHE A 89 12.00 -20.16 -24.25
C PHE A 89 12.89 -20.39 -23.04
N LEU A 90 13.57 -21.54 -22.95
CA LEU A 90 14.48 -21.82 -21.85
C LEU A 90 15.72 -20.92 -21.89
N PHE A 91 16.22 -20.61 -23.08
CA PHE A 91 17.45 -19.85 -23.28
C PHE A 91 17.26 -18.33 -23.19
N LYS A 92 16.05 -17.81 -23.48
CA LYS A 92 15.78 -16.35 -23.49
C LYS A 92 16.10 -15.66 -22.17
N PHE A 93 15.96 -16.37 -21.04
CA PHE A 93 16.21 -15.81 -19.71
C PHE A 93 17.65 -15.32 -19.55
N ILE A 94 18.62 -15.91 -20.25
CA ILE A 94 20.03 -15.49 -20.23
C ILE A 94 20.22 -14.07 -20.81
N PHE A 95 19.32 -13.65 -21.71
CA PHE A 95 19.32 -12.32 -22.33
C PHE A 95 18.31 -11.36 -21.70
N ALA A 96 17.60 -11.78 -20.66
CA ALA A 96 16.62 -10.93 -20.01
C ALA A 96 17.32 -9.76 -19.31
N PHE A 97 16.85 -8.56 -19.64
CA PHE A 97 17.28 -7.31 -19.07
C PHE A 97 16.05 -6.48 -18.71
N LYS A 98 15.95 -6.08 -17.45
CA LYS A 98 14.91 -5.19 -16.95
C LYS A 98 15.55 -3.88 -16.53
N LYS A 99 15.15 -2.81 -17.23
CA LYS A 99 15.47 -1.44 -16.82
C LYS A 99 14.47 -1.04 -15.73
N PHE A 100 14.95 -0.44 -14.65
CA PHE A 100 14.08 0.19 -13.68
C PHE A 100 13.36 1.37 -14.35
N ASP A 101 12.06 1.50 -14.10
CA ASP A 101 11.28 2.62 -14.64
C ASP A 101 11.64 3.89 -13.87
N THR A 102 12.22 4.86 -14.58
CA THR A 102 12.62 6.16 -14.02
C THR A 102 11.68 7.27 -14.45
N SER A 103 10.54 6.95 -15.09
CA SER A 103 9.61 7.93 -15.66
C SER A 103 8.99 8.86 -14.60
N GLY A 104 8.92 8.41 -13.35
CA GLY A 104 8.44 9.18 -12.19
C GLY A 104 9.55 9.89 -11.40
N SER A 105 10.74 10.10 -11.97
CA SER A 105 11.89 10.66 -11.25
C SER A 105 12.76 11.56 -12.12
N GLN A 106 13.45 12.53 -11.51
CA GLN A 106 14.38 13.44 -12.20
C GLN A 106 15.83 13.13 -11.83
N GLU A 107 16.67 12.76 -12.81
CA GLU A 107 18.11 12.57 -12.59
C GLU A 107 18.78 13.93 -12.32
N ILE A 108 19.57 14.01 -11.25
CA ILE A 108 20.38 15.19 -10.91
C ILE A 108 21.87 14.91 -11.07
N LYS A 109 22.64 15.97 -11.33
CA LYS A 109 24.08 15.88 -11.54
C LYS A 109 24.89 16.60 -10.46
N ARG A 110 26.16 16.21 -10.37
CA ARG A 110 27.10 16.68 -9.35
C ARG A 110 27.44 18.16 -9.46
N ASP A 111 27.46 18.69 -10.68
CA ASP A 111 27.65 20.10 -10.99
C ASP A 111 26.42 20.95 -10.61
N GLU A 112 25.22 20.37 -10.63
CA GLU A 112 23.98 21.03 -10.22
C GLU A 112 23.83 21.11 -8.69
N HIS A 113 24.22 20.06 -7.96
CA HIS A 113 24.08 19.99 -6.50
C HIS A 113 25.35 19.51 -5.77
N PRO A 114 26.48 20.24 -5.84
CA PRO A 114 27.77 19.77 -5.31
C PRO A 114 27.76 19.47 -3.81
N ARG A 115 27.00 20.22 -3.01
CA ARG A 115 26.87 20.00 -1.55
C ARG A 115 26.20 18.67 -1.21
N LEU A 116 25.11 18.33 -1.89
CA LEU A 116 24.42 17.05 -1.72
C LEU A 116 25.33 15.88 -2.10
N PHE A 117 26.01 15.98 -3.24
CA PHE A 117 26.93 14.92 -3.67
C PHE A 117 28.13 14.76 -2.72
N ALA A 118 28.67 15.87 -2.18
CA ALA A 118 29.74 15.81 -1.18
C ALA A 118 29.27 15.19 0.15
N PHE A 119 28.05 15.50 0.58
CA PHE A 119 27.42 14.88 1.75
C PHE A 119 27.29 13.36 1.58
N ILE A 120 26.78 12.92 0.43
CA ILE A 120 26.62 11.50 0.11
C ILE A 120 27.96 10.80 -0.02
N ASP A 121 28.95 11.41 -0.69
CA ASP A 121 30.29 10.85 -0.80
C ASP A 121 30.88 10.60 0.59
N ARG A 122 30.84 11.61 1.46
CA ARG A 122 31.36 11.51 2.82
C ARG A 122 30.64 10.40 3.61
N LEU A 123 29.32 10.30 3.49
CA LEU A 123 28.55 9.24 4.15
C LEU A 123 28.89 7.85 3.61
N THR A 124 29.01 7.68 2.29
CA THR A 124 29.41 6.38 1.71
C THR A 124 30.84 6.00 2.08
N ASP A 125 31.76 6.97 2.16
CA ASP A 125 33.14 6.75 2.58
C ASP A 125 33.21 6.36 4.08
N GLU A 126 32.41 7.01 4.93
CA GLU A 126 32.25 6.66 6.36
C GLU A 126 31.74 5.23 6.56
N LEU A 127 30.70 4.85 5.80
CA LEU A 127 30.08 3.52 5.87
C LEU A 127 30.84 2.44 5.10
N LYS A 128 31.89 2.81 4.34
CA LYS A 128 32.59 1.93 3.38
C LYS A 128 31.60 1.28 2.38
N ALA A 129 30.57 2.03 1.99
CA ALA A 129 29.54 1.63 1.05
C ALA A 129 29.93 2.05 -0.38
N PRO A 130 29.43 1.36 -1.43
CA PRO A 130 29.66 1.78 -2.81
C PRO A 130 28.95 3.09 -3.13
N LYS A 131 29.64 4.02 -3.81
CA LYS A 131 29.06 5.28 -4.27
C LYS A 131 27.93 5.04 -5.29
N PRO A 132 26.80 5.77 -5.20
CA PRO A 132 25.74 5.65 -6.19
C PRO A 132 26.22 6.14 -7.56
N LYS A 133 25.82 5.43 -8.62
CA LYS A 133 26.13 5.76 -10.01
C LYS A 133 25.39 7.01 -10.47
N LYS A 134 24.12 7.12 -10.08
CA LYS A 134 23.20 8.21 -10.41
C LYS A 134 22.31 8.50 -9.21
N ILE A 135 21.89 9.76 -9.09
CA ILE A 135 20.97 10.21 -8.05
C ILE A 135 19.74 10.77 -8.75
N TYR A 136 18.57 10.37 -8.28
CA TYR A 136 17.27 10.75 -8.79
C TYR A 136 16.44 11.40 -7.68
N LEU A 137 15.70 12.45 -8.03
CA LEU A 137 14.75 13.10 -7.16
C LEU A 137 13.33 12.62 -7.47
N LEU A 138 12.53 12.43 -6.43
CA LEU A 138 11.13 12.01 -6.50
C LEU A 138 10.28 12.97 -5.66
N PRO A 139 8.96 13.06 -5.91
CA PRO A 139 8.13 13.97 -5.15
C PRO A 139 7.84 13.50 -3.72
N ASP A 140 7.86 12.18 -3.48
CA ASP A 140 7.35 11.49 -2.30
C ASP A 140 8.24 11.56 -1.03
N VAL A 141 7.77 10.94 0.05
CA VAL A 141 8.49 10.79 1.33
C VAL A 141 9.20 9.44 1.36
N ASN A 142 10.22 9.29 0.52
CA ASN A 142 10.93 8.03 0.38
C ASN A 142 12.43 8.24 0.11
N ALA A 143 13.27 7.29 0.51
CA ALA A 143 14.62 7.13 -0.02
C ALA A 143 14.83 5.66 -0.35
N SER A 144 15.45 5.37 -1.49
CA SER A 144 15.70 3.98 -1.87
C SER A 144 16.91 3.84 -2.77
N VAL A 145 17.55 2.68 -2.70
CA VAL A 145 18.63 2.31 -3.62
C VAL A 145 18.12 1.26 -4.60
N PHE A 146 18.23 1.56 -5.90
CA PHE A 146 17.75 0.68 -6.96
C PHE A 146 18.83 0.37 -7.99
N TYR A 147 18.58 -0.60 -8.85
CA TYR A 147 19.50 -0.99 -9.92
C TYR A 147 18.73 -1.61 -11.08
N ASN A 148 19.38 -1.67 -12.25
CA ASN A 148 18.86 -2.44 -13.37
C ASN A 148 19.22 -3.91 -13.15
N SER A 149 18.27 -4.79 -13.45
CA SER A 149 18.40 -6.23 -13.23
C SER A 149 18.62 -6.93 -14.57
N SER A 150 19.55 -7.88 -14.59
CA SER A 150 19.78 -8.78 -15.72
C SER A 150 20.12 -10.18 -15.21
N PHE A 151 20.01 -11.19 -16.06
CA PHE A 151 20.47 -12.54 -15.72
C PHE A 151 21.91 -12.56 -15.17
N TRP A 152 22.80 -11.79 -15.80
CA TRP A 152 24.20 -11.67 -15.40
C TRP A 152 24.42 -10.96 -14.06
N SER A 153 23.41 -10.25 -13.56
CA SER A 153 23.44 -9.62 -12.22
C SER A 153 23.51 -10.66 -11.10
N MET A 154 23.21 -11.93 -11.39
CA MET A 154 23.44 -13.03 -10.45
C MET A 154 24.92 -13.42 -10.31
N PHE A 155 25.79 -13.01 -11.25
CA PHE A 155 27.20 -13.40 -11.25
C PHE A 155 28.15 -12.21 -11.18
N LEU A 156 27.67 -11.03 -11.57
CA LEU A 156 28.46 -9.81 -11.66
C LEU A 156 27.88 -8.71 -10.74
N PRO A 157 28.74 -7.89 -10.11
CA PRO A 157 28.28 -6.76 -9.29
C PRO A 157 27.46 -5.76 -10.11
N VAL A 158 26.30 -5.38 -9.59
CA VAL A 158 25.46 -4.31 -10.17
C VAL A 158 25.80 -2.94 -9.59
N ARG A 159 25.86 -1.93 -10.47
CA ARG A 159 25.97 -0.53 -10.04
C ARG A 159 24.59 -0.03 -9.62
N LYS A 160 24.55 0.65 -8.48
CA LYS A 160 23.33 1.09 -7.82
C LYS A 160 23.09 2.58 -8.06
N ASN A 161 21.84 2.98 -8.12
CA ASN A 161 21.37 4.35 -8.19
C ASN A 161 20.64 4.68 -6.88
N LEU A 162 20.56 5.96 -6.53
CA LEU A 162 19.88 6.44 -5.33
C LEU A 162 18.67 7.28 -5.73
N ASN A 163 17.55 7.04 -5.07
CA ASN A 163 16.33 7.83 -5.10
C ASN A 163 16.26 8.64 -3.80
N ILE A 164 16.02 9.95 -3.92
CA ILE A 164 15.78 10.85 -2.80
C ILE A 164 14.45 11.56 -3.04
N GLY A 165 13.45 11.23 -2.23
CA GLY A 165 12.18 11.90 -2.20
C GLY A 165 12.32 13.30 -1.59
N LEU A 166 11.78 14.31 -2.25
CA LEU A 166 11.80 15.68 -1.76
C LEU A 166 10.81 15.89 -0.61
N GLY A 167 9.77 15.06 -0.50
CA GLY A 167 8.91 15.01 0.67
C GLY A 167 9.69 14.56 1.92
N LEU A 168 10.64 13.63 1.74
CA LEU A 168 11.56 13.18 2.80
C LEU A 168 12.48 14.31 3.27
N VAL A 169 13.08 15.04 2.32
CA VAL A 169 13.91 16.22 2.59
C VAL A 169 13.13 17.27 3.39
N ASN A 170 11.82 17.36 3.17
CA ASN A 170 10.94 18.34 3.78
C ASN A 170 10.47 17.99 5.21
N CYS A 171 10.47 16.71 5.60
CA CYS A 171 9.99 16.27 6.90
C CYS A 171 11.09 15.86 7.91
N LEU A 172 12.36 15.87 7.49
CA LEU A 172 13.50 15.49 8.32
C LEU A 172 14.42 16.67 8.63
N ASN A 173 15.17 16.56 9.73
CA ASN A 173 16.36 17.38 9.95
C ASN A 173 17.63 16.70 9.37
N MET A 174 18.77 17.41 9.39
CA MET A 174 20.01 16.94 8.79
C MET A 174 20.54 15.63 9.41
N SER A 175 20.43 15.46 10.73
CA SER A 175 20.87 14.21 11.40
C SER A 175 19.97 13.03 11.04
N GLU A 176 18.65 13.24 10.99
CA GLU A 176 17.68 12.22 10.57
C GLU A 176 17.86 11.87 9.08
N PHE A 177 18.08 12.86 8.22
CA PHE A 177 18.38 12.65 6.81
C PHE A 177 19.68 11.85 6.63
N LYS A 178 20.72 12.15 7.42
CA LYS A 178 21.94 11.33 7.49
C LYS A 178 21.61 9.90 7.91
N ALA A 179 20.77 9.71 8.93
CA ALA A 179 20.39 8.39 9.44
C ALA A 179 19.63 7.56 8.39
N VAL A 180 18.63 8.15 7.72
CA VAL A 180 17.86 7.48 6.67
C VAL A 180 18.74 7.09 5.49
N LEU A 181 19.58 8.00 4.99
CA LEU A 181 20.53 7.63 3.92
C LEU A 181 21.55 6.59 4.38
N ALA A 182 21.98 6.64 5.65
CA ALA A 182 22.88 5.65 6.21
C ALA A 182 22.24 4.27 6.31
N HIS A 183 20.95 4.19 6.61
CA HIS A 183 20.17 2.96 6.57
C HIS A 183 20.13 2.38 5.15
N GLU A 184 19.80 3.20 4.15
CA GLU A 184 19.77 2.79 2.74
C GLU A 184 21.13 2.26 2.25
N PHE A 185 22.22 2.93 2.63
CA PHE A 185 23.57 2.44 2.35
C PHE A 185 23.97 1.25 3.22
N GLY A 186 23.33 1.09 4.39
CA GLY A 186 23.49 0.01 5.36
C GLY A 186 23.33 -1.36 4.72
N HIS A 187 22.31 -1.54 3.88
CA HIS A 187 22.08 -2.77 3.11
C HIS A 187 23.26 -3.21 2.24
N PHE A 188 24.16 -2.29 1.90
CA PHE A 188 25.30 -2.52 1.01
C PHE A 188 26.65 -2.24 1.66
N SER A 189 26.64 -1.69 2.87
CA SER A 189 27.80 -1.44 3.70
C SER A 189 28.30 -2.74 4.32
N GLN A 190 29.60 -2.86 4.56
CA GLN A 190 30.25 -4.02 5.19
C GLN A 190 30.39 -5.31 4.36
N ARG A 191 31.49 -6.04 4.61
CA ARG A 191 31.83 -7.30 3.92
C ARG A 191 30.88 -8.45 4.29
N SER A 192 30.33 -8.42 5.51
CA SER A 192 29.35 -9.35 6.07
C SER A 192 27.97 -9.25 5.39
N MET A 193 27.52 -8.04 5.05
CA MET A 193 26.21 -7.81 4.42
C MET A 193 26.22 -8.04 2.90
N LYS A 194 27.39 -8.10 2.24
CA LYS A 194 27.50 -8.40 0.80
C LYS A 194 26.75 -9.67 0.40
N LEU A 195 26.76 -10.69 1.28
CA LEU A 195 26.03 -11.93 1.03
C LEU A 195 24.51 -11.69 1.04
N GLY A 196 23.99 -10.94 2.01
CA GLY A 196 22.57 -10.59 2.10
C GLY A 196 22.11 -9.76 0.91
N SER A 197 22.84 -8.69 0.56
CA SER A 197 22.55 -7.88 -0.63
C SER A 197 22.61 -8.68 -1.92
N TYR A 198 23.58 -9.59 -2.06
CA TYR A 198 23.67 -10.48 -3.23
C TYR A 198 22.44 -11.39 -3.33
N VAL A 199 22.09 -12.05 -2.23
CA VAL A 199 20.93 -12.94 -2.14
C VAL A 199 19.64 -12.19 -2.48
N TYR A 200 19.45 -10.99 -1.93
CA TYR A 200 18.31 -10.12 -2.22
C TYR A 200 18.24 -9.77 -3.71
N THR A 201 19.36 -9.37 -4.31
CA THR A 201 19.44 -9.07 -5.74
C THR A 201 19.12 -10.27 -6.61
N VAL A 202 19.67 -11.45 -6.30
CA VAL A 202 19.38 -12.68 -7.04
C VAL A 202 17.91 -13.07 -6.93
N ASN A 203 17.31 -12.96 -5.73
CA ASN A 203 15.89 -13.26 -5.53
C ASN A 203 15.01 -12.35 -6.41
N HIS A 204 15.30 -11.05 -6.46
CA HIS A 204 14.58 -10.11 -7.31
C HIS A 204 14.76 -10.40 -8.81
N VAL A 205 15.97 -10.77 -9.24
CA VAL A 205 16.22 -11.19 -10.64
C VAL A 205 15.41 -12.44 -10.96
N ILE A 206 15.40 -13.46 -10.10
CA ILE A 206 14.61 -14.68 -10.30
C ILE A 206 13.11 -14.34 -10.39
N PHE A 207 12.60 -13.47 -9.50
CA PHE A 207 11.22 -13.00 -9.56
C PHE A 207 10.88 -12.40 -10.93
N ASP A 208 11.71 -11.47 -11.41
CA ASP A 208 11.53 -10.80 -12.69
C ASP A 208 11.58 -11.81 -13.85
N LEU A 209 12.48 -12.79 -13.80
CA LEU A 209 12.58 -13.81 -14.84
C LEU A 209 11.34 -14.69 -14.90
N VAL A 210 10.82 -15.10 -13.75
CA VAL A 210 9.72 -16.07 -13.68
C VAL A 210 8.36 -15.46 -14.01
N ASN A 211 8.13 -14.19 -13.65
CA ASN A 211 6.80 -13.57 -13.70
C ASN A 211 6.55 -12.65 -14.89
N ASN A 212 7.56 -12.32 -15.70
CA ASN A 212 7.37 -11.41 -16.82
C ASN A 212 6.84 -12.12 -18.09
N TYR A 213 5.78 -11.56 -18.66
CA TYR A 213 5.24 -11.91 -19.98
C TYR A 213 5.98 -11.12 -21.07
N ASP A 214 6.47 -11.77 -22.12
CA ASP A 214 7.35 -11.11 -23.08
C ASP A 214 6.99 -11.34 -24.56
N LYS A 215 7.86 -10.83 -25.46
CA LYS A 215 7.68 -10.93 -26.91
C LYS A 215 7.61 -12.39 -27.39
N TRP A 216 8.26 -13.32 -26.70
CA TRP A 216 8.22 -14.74 -27.06
C TRP A 216 6.80 -15.28 -26.86
N ASP A 217 6.15 -14.91 -25.75
CA ASP A 217 4.78 -15.33 -25.48
C ASP A 217 3.80 -14.85 -26.55
N ARG A 218 3.88 -13.56 -26.92
CA ARG A 218 3.08 -13.00 -28.03
C ARG A 218 3.31 -13.72 -29.36
N THR A 219 4.56 -14.10 -29.64
CA THR A 219 4.91 -14.82 -30.87
C THR A 219 4.31 -16.22 -30.86
N LEU A 220 4.33 -16.90 -29.72
CA LEU A 220 3.78 -18.24 -29.56
C LEU A 220 2.25 -18.25 -29.61
N GLU A 221 1.59 -17.26 -29.00
CA GLU A 221 0.13 -17.08 -29.09
C GLU A 221 -0.31 -16.84 -30.54
N GLY A 222 0.40 -15.98 -31.27
CA GLY A 222 0.15 -15.77 -32.70
C GLY A 222 0.29 -17.05 -33.52
N TRP A 223 1.27 -17.90 -33.20
CA TRP A 223 1.44 -19.21 -33.83
C TRP A 223 0.32 -20.19 -33.46
N ALA A 224 -0.09 -20.22 -32.18
CA ALA A 224 -1.13 -21.12 -31.68
C ALA A 224 -2.55 -20.80 -32.19
N ASN A 225 -2.80 -19.52 -32.51
CA ASN A 225 -4.07 -19.02 -33.03
C ASN A 225 -4.18 -19.10 -34.56
N SER A 226 -3.16 -19.63 -35.25
CA SER A 226 -3.23 -19.85 -36.71
C SER A 226 -4.07 -21.09 -37.06
N ASP A 227 -4.84 -21.04 -38.15
CA ASP A 227 -5.63 -22.18 -38.67
C ASP A 227 -4.79 -23.28 -39.35
N SER A 228 -3.52 -23.41 -38.97
CA SER A 228 -2.58 -24.36 -39.56
C SER A 228 -2.53 -25.66 -38.78
N PHE A 229 -2.25 -26.78 -39.47
CA PHE A 229 -1.90 -28.06 -38.84
C PHE A 229 -0.74 -27.94 -37.84
N LEU A 230 0.12 -26.91 -38.00
CA LEU A 230 1.23 -26.63 -37.09
C LEU A 230 0.81 -26.03 -35.73
N SER A 231 -0.44 -25.56 -35.59
CA SER A 231 -0.96 -24.96 -34.35
C SER A 231 -0.97 -25.95 -33.17
N ILE A 232 -1.10 -27.26 -33.42
CA ILE A 232 -1.03 -28.28 -32.37
C ILE A 232 0.33 -28.29 -31.68
N PHE A 233 1.41 -28.11 -32.44
CA PHE A 233 2.78 -28.03 -31.90
C PHE A 233 2.98 -26.76 -31.08
N ALA A 234 2.39 -25.64 -31.50
CA ALA A 234 2.40 -24.40 -30.74
C ALA A 234 1.71 -24.56 -29.38
N ARG A 235 0.53 -25.20 -29.34
CA ARG A 235 -0.23 -25.48 -28.11
C ARG A 235 0.54 -26.39 -27.16
N ILE A 236 1.21 -27.42 -27.67
CA ILE A 236 2.07 -28.30 -26.86
C ILE A 236 3.26 -27.51 -26.31
N THR A 237 3.90 -26.67 -27.14
CA THR A 237 5.02 -25.80 -26.72
C THR A 237 4.58 -24.86 -25.60
N TYR A 238 3.40 -24.24 -25.72
CA TYR A 238 2.82 -23.36 -24.70
C TYR A 238 2.56 -24.11 -23.40
N TRP A 239 1.96 -25.30 -23.49
CA TRP A 239 1.73 -26.17 -22.33
C TRP A 239 3.05 -26.52 -21.62
N LEU A 240 4.08 -26.97 -22.37
CA LEU A 240 5.41 -27.27 -21.81
C LEU A 240 6.04 -26.04 -21.13
N ALA A 241 5.97 -24.86 -21.77
CA ALA A 241 6.49 -23.62 -21.19
C ALA A 241 5.76 -23.26 -19.89
N ASN A 242 4.44 -23.45 -19.81
CA ASN A 242 3.67 -23.22 -18.59
C ASN A 242 4.01 -24.22 -17.48
N GLN A 243 4.32 -25.48 -17.79
CA GLN A 243 4.81 -26.44 -16.81
C GLN A 243 6.17 -26.01 -16.23
N VAL A 244 7.09 -25.54 -17.08
CA VAL A 244 8.36 -24.97 -16.64
C VAL A 244 8.14 -23.74 -15.76
N ARG A 245 7.25 -22.81 -16.14
CA ARG A 245 6.90 -21.65 -15.31
C ARG A 245 6.33 -22.05 -13.96
N SER A 246 5.46 -23.05 -13.93
CA SER A 246 4.88 -23.56 -12.69
C SER A 246 5.98 -24.08 -11.75
N LEU A 247 6.91 -24.87 -12.27
CA LEU A 247 8.07 -25.36 -11.52
C LEU A 247 8.95 -24.20 -11.03
N LEU A 248 9.30 -23.24 -11.90
CA LEU A 248 10.13 -22.11 -11.51
C LEU A 248 9.44 -21.20 -10.48
N ARG A 249 8.11 -21.01 -10.54
CA ARG A 249 7.32 -20.30 -9.52
C ARG A 249 7.33 -21.03 -8.19
N PHE A 250 7.16 -22.35 -8.20
CA PHE A 250 7.27 -23.16 -7.00
C PHE A 250 8.66 -23.01 -6.36
N MET A 251 9.72 -23.13 -7.17
CA MET A 251 11.10 -22.94 -6.71
C MET A 251 11.33 -21.52 -6.16
N TYR A 252 10.81 -20.49 -6.84
CA TYR A 252 10.85 -19.12 -6.36
C TYR A 252 10.14 -18.95 -5.02
N GLY A 253 8.99 -19.60 -4.80
CA GLY A 253 8.29 -19.56 -3.51
C GLY A 253 9.15 -20.03 -2.34
N ILE A 254 9.96 -21.09 -2.55
CA ILE A 254 10.91 -21.59 -1.55
C ILE A 254 12.00 -20.56 -1.25
N ILE A 255 12.58 -19.94 -2.28
CA ILE A 255 13.61 -18.90 -2.13
C ILE A 255 13.02 -17.68 -1.43
N ASN A 256 11.87 -17.19 -1.90
CA ASN A 256 11.25 -15.96 -1.42
C ASN A 256 10.88 -16.06 0.06
N LYS A 257 10.28 -17.18 0.50
CA LYS A 257 9.94 -17.40 1.92
C LYS A 257 11.17 -17.27 2.84
N ARG A 258 12.31 -17.81 2.42
CA ARG A 258 13.58 -17.71 3.16
C ARG A 258 14.18 -16.30 3.05
N ASN A 259 14.08 -15.68 1.87
CA ASN A 259 14.59 -14.34 1.61
C ASN A 259 13.86 -13.28 2.45
N MET A 260 12.56 -13.42 2.71
CA MET A 260 11.82 -12.50 3.57
C MET A 260 12.33 -12.49 5.02
N ALA A 261 12.66 -13.66 5.58
CA ALA A 261 13.27 -13.74 6.90
C ALA A 261 14.67 -13.10 6.94
N LEU A 262 15.47 -13.31 5.89
CA LEU A 262 16.75 -12.64 5.73
C LEU A 262 16.59 -11.12 5.59
N SER A 263 15.57 -10.66 4.86
CA SER A 263 15.25 -9.23 4.68
C SER A 263 15.01 -8.53 6.01
N ARG A 264 14.23 -9.12 6.93
CA ARG A 264 14.01 -8.55 8.26
C ARG A 264 15.30 -8.41 9.08
N GLU A 265 16.19 -9.42 9.01
CA GLU A 265 17.51 -9.31 9.65
C GLU A 265 18.38 -8.23 8.97
N MET A 266 18.25 -8.04 7.66
CA MET A 266 18.93 -6.95 6.95
C MET A 266 18.47 -5.57 7.40
N GLU A 267 17.17 -5.38 7.66
CA GLU A 267 16.61 -4.14 8.21
C GLU A 267 17.20 -3.81 9.58
N TYR A 268 17.23 -4.79 10.50
CA TYR A 268 17.83 -4.61 11.82
C TYR A 268 19.31 -4.25 11.74
N ASN A 269 20.07 -4.87 10.84
CA ASN A 269 21.48 -4.53 10.65
C ASN A 269 21.65 -3.16 10.00
N ALA A 270 20.84 -2.80 9.01
CA ALA A 270 20.86 -1.48 8.38
C ALA A 270 20.54 -0.36 9.38
N ASP A 271 19.60 -0.60 10.31
CA ASP A 271 19.32 0.30 11.43
C ASP A 271 20.55 0.50 12.32
N LEU A 272 21.26 -0.58 12.66
CA LEU A 272 22.48 -0.48 13.47
C LEU A 272 23.63 0.21 12.72
N VAL A 273 23.72 0.05 11.39
CA VAL A 273 24.65 0.83 10.56
C VAL A 273 24.28 2.31 10.59
N ALA A 274 23.01 2.65 10.44
CA ALA A 274 22.55 4.03 10.54
C ALA A 274 22.85 4.65 11.90
N VAL A 275 22.65 3.90 12.98
CA VAL A 275 23.03 4.28 14.34
C VAL A 275 24.53 4.54 14.45
N SER A 276 25.38 3.74 13.78
CA SER A 276 26.83 3.98 13.78
C SER A 276 27.24 5.30 13.10
N ALA A 277 26.41 5.83 12.19
CA ALA A 277 26.67 7.09 11.49
C ALA A 277 25.99 8.29 12.14
N ALA A 278 24.79 8.14 12.69
CA ALA A 278 23.94 9.26 13.12
C ALA A 278 23.42 9.15 14.57
N GLY A 279 23.69 8.05 15.28
CA GLY A 279 23.23 7.79 16.64
C GLY A 279 21.80 7.29 16.75
N CYS A 280 21.43 6.79 17.94
CA CYS A 280 20.14 6.17 18.20
C CYS A 280 18.97 7.14 18.06
N GLU A 281 19.10 8.35 18.61
CA GLU A 281 18.03 9.36 18.58
C GLU A 281 17.69 9.81 17.16
N ALA A 282 18.69 10.08 16.31
CA ALA A 282 18.46 10.47 14.92
C ALA A 282 17.76 9.35 14.12
N MET A 283 18.11 8.09 14.38
CA MET A 283 17.50 6.97 13.69
C MET A 283 16.05 6.75 14.13
N ILE A 284 15.78 6.74 15.44
CA ILE A 284 14.42 6.57 15.99
C ILE A 284 13.52 7.74 15.58
N SER A 285 13.99 8.98 15.75
CA SER A 285 13.23 10.18 15.35
C SER A 285 12.98 10.19 13.83
N GLY A 286 13.98 9.79 13.04
CA GLY A 286 13.87 9.64 11.60
C GLY A 286 12.77 8.67 11.18
N LEU A 287 12.77 7.45 11.73
CA LEU A 287 11.71 6.46 11.45
C LEU A 287 10.31 7.03 11.68
N ARG A 288 10.09 7.64 12.85
CA ARG A 288 8.80 8.23 13.22
C ARG A 288 8.37 9.37 12.31
N ARG A 289 9.31 10.24 11.93
CA ARG A 289 9.04 11.40 11.06
C ARG A 289 8.83 11.01 9.61
N VAL A 290 9.44 9.94 9.12
CA VAL A 290 9.15 9.39 7.79
C VAL A 290 7.70 8.94 7.72
N ASP A 291 7.24 8.13 8.68
CA ASP A 291 5.86 7.62 8.67
C ASP A 291 4.82 8.75 8.80
N PHE A 292 5.03 9.65 9.76
CA PHE A 292 4.14 10.81 9.95
C PHE A 292 4.20 11.77 8.75
N GLY A 293 5.40 12.00 8.20
CA GLY A 293 5.61 12.83 7.01
C GLY A 293 4.93 12.26 5.77
N SER A 294 4.95 10.94 5.60
CA SER A 294 4.23 10.23 4.52
C SER A 294 2.72 10.38 4.67
N GLY A 295 2.19 10.32 5.90
CA GLY A 295 0.80 10.64 6.18
C GLY A 295 0.43 12.06 5.73
N ALA A 296 1.22 13.06 6.16
CA ALA A 296 1.02 14.46 5.76
C ALA A 296 1.16 14.70 4.26
N TYR A 297 2.05 13.96 3.60
CA TYR A 297 2.20 14.02 2.15
C TYR A 297 0.92 13.55 1.47
N GLN A 298 0.39 12.39 1.85
CA GLN A 298 -0.84 11.85 1.29
C GLN A 298 -2.02 12.79 1.54
N THR A 299 -2.18 13.31 2.76
CA THR A 299 -3.22 14.30 3.08
C THR A 299 -3.10 15.54 2.21
N THR A 300 -1.88 16.05 1.98
CA THR A 300 -1.65 17.19 1.09
C THR A 300 -2.08 16.87 -0.34
N VAL A 301 -1.68 15.71 -0.87
CA VAL A 301 -2.09 15.25 -2.21
C VAL A 301 -3.61 15.14 -2.32
N ASP A 302 -4.30 14.65 -1.29
CA ASP A 302 -5.75 14.53 -1.28
C ASP A 302 -6.45 15.90 -1.37
N TYR A 303 -5.99 16.90 -0.60
CA TYR A 303 -6.49 18.27 -0.70
C TYR A 303 -6.20 18.89 -2.07
N LEU A 304 -5.02 18.62 -2.65
CA LEU A 304 -4.65 19.13 -3.97
C LEU A 304 -5.44 18.48 -5.09
N ASN A 305 -5.77 17.20 -5.00
CA ASN A 305 -6.65 16.53 -5.95
C ASN A 305 -8.07 17.14 -5.92
N ARG A 306 -8.56 17.50 -4.73
CA ARG A 306 -9.84 18.22 -4.58
C ARG A 306 -9.76 19.62 -5.17
N ALA A 307 -8.71 20.37 -4.84
CA ALA A 307 -8.48 21.73 -5.36
C ALA A 307 -8.32 21.74 -6.89
N LEU A 308 -7.73 20.69 -7.47
CA LEU A 308 -7.61 20.54 -8.92
C LEU A 308 -8.99 20.48 -9.60
N GLY A 309 -9.98 19.84 -8.96
CA GLY A 309 -11.38 19.85 -9.42
C GLY A 309 -12.03 21.23 -9.42
N GLU A 310 -11.50 22.17 -8.64
CA GLU A 310 -11.88 23.58 -8.60
C GLU A 310 -10.98 24.46 -9.50
N ASN A 311 -10.16 23.85 -10.35
CA ASN A 311 -9.16 24.50 -11.20
C ASN A 311 -8.07 25.26 -10.40
N ARG A 312 -7.72 24.77 -9.20
CA ARG A 312 -6.70 25.38 -8.35
C ARG A 312 -5.47 24.49 -8.23
N ILE A 313 -4.28 25.08 -8.36
CA ILE A 313 -3.01 24.34 -8.31
C ILE A 313 -1.99 25.06 -7.41
N PRO A 314 -1.08 24.33 -6.75
CA PRO A 314 -0.11 24.94 -5.85
C PRO A 314 1.07 25.53 -6.63
N ASP A 315 1.62 26.64 -6.15
CA ASP A 315 2.88 27.18 -6.66
C ASP A 315 4.09 26.36 -6.16
N ASN A 316 3.98 25.81 -4.94
CA ASN A 316 5.01 24.98 -4.33
C ASN A 316 4.37 23.93 -3.40
N PHE A 317 4.40 22.67 -3.84
CA PHE A 317 3.87 21.55 -3.09
C PHE A 317 4.48 21.42 -1.69
N TYR A 318 5.81 21.59 -1.56
CA TYR A 318 6.54 21.35 -0.32
C TYR A 318 6.24 22.38 0.76
N THR A 319 5.90 23.62 0.38
CA THR A 319 5.42 24.63 1.32
C THR A 319 4.07 24.24 1.93
N LEU A 320 3.17 23.69 1.11
CA LEU A 320 1.87 23.21 1.55
C LEU A 320 2.00 21.93 2.39
N HIS A 321 2.80 20.97 1.93
CA HIS A 321 3.11 19.73 2.67
C HIS A 321 3.66 20.01 4.07
N LYS A 322 4.59 20.96 4.20
CA LYS A 322 5.13 21.36 5.51
C LYS A 322 4.06 21.99 6.41
N SER A 323 3.14 22.75 5.82
CA SER A 323 2.04 23.39 6.56
C SER A 323 1.04 22.35 7.07
N VAL A 324 0.69 21.37 6.23
CA VAL A 324 -0.15 20.22 6.62
C VAL A 324 0.53 19.38 7.69
N LEU A 325 1.83 19.10 7.56
CA LEU A 325 2.63 18.38 8.56
C LEU A 325 2.55 19.03 9.93
N GLN A 326 2.76 20.35 10.00
CA GLN A 326 2.67 21.12 11.24
C GLN A 326 1.25 21.14 11.80
N ARG A 327 0.25 21.23 10.92
CA ARG A 327 -1.15 21.27 11.32
C ARG A 327 -1.63 19.94 11.90
N MET A 328 -1.30 18.83 11.23
CA MET A 328 -1.54 17.48 11.74
C MET A 328 -0.84 17.24 13.08
N ALA A 329 0.36 17.79 13.29
CA ALA A 329 1.07 17.67 14.56
C ALA A 329 0.27 18.33 15.69
N LEU A 330 -0.22 19.56 15.47
CA LEU A 330 -1.04 20.29 16.45
C LEU A 330 -2.34 19.55 16.79
N GLU A 331 -3.00 18.93 15.81
CA GLU A 331 -4.22 18.14 16.04
C GLU A 331 -4.01 16.88 16.88
N ASN A 332 -2.82 16.30 16.84
CA ASN A 332 -2.48 15.09 17.58
C ASN A 332 -1.75 15.39 18.89
N ASP A 333 -1.80 16.64 19.36
CA ASP A 333 -1.07 17.15 20.54
C ASP A 333 0.45 16.91 20.46
N ILE A 334 1.01 16.85 19.25
CA ILE A 334 2.43 16.64 19.00
C ILE A 334 3.14 18.01 18.95
N PRO A 335 4.12 18.28 19.83
CA PRO A 335 4.83 19.54 19.81
C PRO A 335 5.67 19.69 18.53
N VAL A 336 5.70 20.91 17.97
CA VAL A 336 6.53 21.28 16.82
C VAL A 336 7.77 22.01 17.33
N VAL A 337 8.96 21.46 17.06
CA VAL A 337 10.25 22.01 17.46
C VAL A 337 11.10 22.20 16.21
N GLU A 338 11.66 23.41 16.01
CA GLU A 338 12.43 23.76 14.81
C GLU A 338 11.66 23.42 13.51
N GLU A 339 10.38 23.79 13.47
CA GLU A 339 9.44 23.58 12.36
C GLU A 339 9.03 22.12 12.06
N LEU A 340 9.51 21.14 12.82
CA LEU A 340 9.22 19.71 12.62
C LEU A 340 8.54 19.07 13.85
N PRO A 341 7.66 18.07 13.67
CA PRO A 341 7.00 17.39 14.79
C PRO A 341 7.99 16.58 15.64
N LEU A 342 7.85 16.65 16.96
CA LEU A 342 8.60 15.85 17.93
C LEU A 342 7.76 14.64 18.37
N ILE A 343 7.94 13.52 17.66
CA ILE A 343 7.09 12.33 17.81
C ILE A 343 7.70 11.38 18.85
N THR A 344 6.98 11.17 19.95
CA THR A 344 7.35 10.22 21.01
C THR A 344 6.59 8.89 20.86
N GLY A 345 7.04 7.83 21.53
CA GLY A 345 6.34 6.54 21.51
C GLY A 345 4.92 6.61 22.10
N GLU A 346 4.69 7.54 23.04
CA GLU A 346 3.36 7.79 23.60
C GLU A 346 2.38 8.28 22.53
N HIS A 347 2.81 9.19 21.65
CA HIS A 347 1.96 9.69 20.56
C HIS A 347 1.54 8.56 19.60
N LEU A 348 2.44 7.63 19.28
CA LEU A 348 2.14 6.48 18.42
C LEU A 348 1.09 5.55 19.04
N SER A 349 1.20 5.30 20.36
CA SER A 349 0.28 4.41 21.09
C SER A 349 -1.15 4.96 21.24
N ARG A 350 -1.36 6.27 21.07
CA ARG A 350 -2.70 6.89 21.12
C ARG A 350 -3.50 6.69 19.83
N VAL A 351 -2.84 6.47 18.70
CA VAL A 351 -3.45 6.42 17.37
C VAL A 351 -3.91 5.01 16.98
N LYS A 352 -3.33 3.95 17.57
CA LYS A 352 -3.70 2.56 17.30
C LYS A 352 -3.90 1.79 18.61
N PRO A 353 -5.11 1.26 18.90
CA PRO A 353 -5.26 0.21 19.89
C PRO A 353 -4.37 -0.98 19.50
N ALA A 354 -3.71 -1.60 20.48
CA ALA A 354 -2.88 -2.78 20.21
C ALA A 354 -3.76 -3.93 19.69
N SER A 355 -3.42 -4.46 18.50
CA SER A 355 -4.05 -5.67 17.96
C SER A 355 -3.81 -6.84 18.92
N ARG A 356 -4.84 -7.67 19.13
CA ARG A 356 -4.72 -8.86 19.98
C ARG A 356 -4.09 -10.03 19.24
N VAL A 357 -4.09 -9.99 17.91
CA VAL A 357 -3.54 -11.03 17.03
C VAL A 357 -2.20 -10.54 16.50
N VAL A 358 -1.13 -10.99 17.13
CA VAL A 358 0.24 -10.66 16.71
C VAL A 358 0.82 -11.84 15.97
N PHE A 359 1.29 -11.66 14.75
CA PHE A 359 1.95 -12.74 14.03
C PHE A 359 3.17 -12.19 13.29
N GLN A 360 4.22 -13.00 13.20
CA GLN A 360 5.32 -12.68 12.31
C GLN A 360 4.84 -12.90 10.87
N ASN A 361 4.60 -11.81 10.15
CA ASN A 361 4.33 -11.89 8.73
C ASN A 361 5.58 -12.42 8.01
N GLN A 362 5.60 -13.73 7.75
CA GLN A 362 6.74 -14.38 7.08
C GLN A 362 6.97 -13.83 5.67
N TRP A 363 5.98 -13.15 5.10
CA TRP A 363 5.96 -12.56 3.77
C TRP A 363 6.20 -11.04 3.77
N ALA A 364 6.34 -10.41 4.93
CA ALA A 364 6.76 -9.01 5.03
C ALA A 364 8.28 -8.88 4.88
N SER A 365 8.71 -7.98 3.99
CA SER A 365 10.12 -7.63 3.78
C SER A 365 10.67 -6.71 4.87
N HIS A 366 9.81 -5.95 5.55
CA HIS A 366 10.16 -5.05 6.65
C HIS A 366 9.54 -5.54 7.97
N PRO A 367 10.27 -5.47 9.09
CA PRO A 367 9.72 -5.69 10.43
C PRO A 367 8.87 -4.50 10.89
N GLU A 368 8.06 -4.72 11.94
CA GLU A 368 7.27 -3.67 12.57
C GLU A 368 8.17 -2.58 13.16
N GLN A 369 7.69 -1.34 13.18
CA GLN A 369 8.48 -0.19 13.67
C GLN A 369 8.90 -0.38 15.14
N GLU A 370 8.01 -0.92 15.99
CA GLU A 370 8.32 -1.19 17.40
C GLU A 370 9.50 -2.16 17.58
N ASP A 371 9.56 -3.22 16.75
CA ASP A 371 10.65 -4.19 16.78
C ASP A 371 11.99 -3.56 16.35
N ARG A 372 11.95 -2.65 15.36
CA ARG A 372 13.13 -1.89 14.91
C ARG A 372 13.65 -0.97 15.99
N GLU A 373 12.76 -0.20 16.62
CA GLU A 373 13.13 0.68 17.72
C GLU A 373 13.68 -0.12 18.92
N ALA A 374 13.07 -1.27 19.24
CA ALA A 374 13.57 -2.16 20.28
C ALA A 374 14.96 -2.72 19.94
N ASN A 375 15.23 -3.02 18.65
CA ASN A 375 16.55 -3.44 18.21
C ASN A 375 17.59 -2.31 18.32
N ILE A 376 17.25 -1.08 17.90
CA ILE A 376 18.13 0.10 18.00
C ILE A 376 18.50 0.38 19.46
N ARG A 377 17.52 0.30 20.37
CA ARG A 377 17.71 0.56 21.81
C ARG A 377 18.59 -0.45 22.54
N LYS A 378 18.98 -1.56 21.89
CA LYS A 378 20.00 -2.48 22.43
C LYS A 378 21.40 -1.85 22.43
N VAL A 379 21.60 -0.77 21.68
CA VAL A 379 22.84 -0.02 21.57
C VAL A 379 22.62 1.39 22.14
N ASP A 380 23.61 1.92 22.86
CA ASP A 380 23.57 3.28 23.44
C ASP A 380 24.63 4.17 22.79
N LEU A 381 24.38 4.58 21.55
CA LEU A 381 25.24 5.51 20.80
C LEU A 381 24.55 6.85 20.63
N LYS A 382 25.12 7.87 21.27
CA LYS A 382 24.62 9.25 21.24
C LYS A 382 25.56 10.12 20.42
N THR A 383 24.97 11.08 19.71
CA THR A 383 25.69 12.14 18.99
C THR A 383 24.86 13.41 19.00
N GLU A 384 25.49 14.52 18.66
CA GLU A 384 24.82 15.82 18.55
C GLU A 384 23.83 15.80 17.37
N ILE A 385 22.60 16.27 17.62
CA ILE A 385 21.56 16.36 16.60
C ILE A 385 21.62 17.73 15.93
N SER A 386 21.81 17.73 14.61
CA SER A 386 21.72 18.92 13.79
C SER A 386 20.28 19.10 13.32
N HIS A 387 19.59 20.09 13.89
CA HIS A 387 18.23 20.48 13.51
C HIS A 387 18.14 21.23 12.17
N ALA A 388 19.27 21.52 11.51
CA ALA A 388 19.29 22.17 10.20
C ALA A 388 18.47 21.40 9.16
N SER A 389 17.83 22.12 8.24
CA SER A 389 17.06 21.49 7.16
C SER A 389 17.96 20.85 6.09
N PRO A 390 17.65 19.62 5.64
CA PRO A 390 18.35 18.97 4.52
C PRO A 390 18.26 19.76 3.21
N TRP A 391 17.29 20.68 3.06
CA TRP A 391 17.22 21.61 1.93
C TRP A 391 18.51 22.43 1.76
N GLN A 392 19.32 22.62 2.81
CA GLN A 392 20.63 23.27 2.74
C GLN A 392 21.67 22.52 1.88
N LEU A 393 21.42 21.25 1.54
CA LEU A 393 22.28 20.46 0.65
C LEU A 393 22.01 20.72 -0.84
N PHE A 394 20.86 21.31 -1.16
CA PHE A 394 20.43 21.58 -2.53
C PHE A 394 20.82 23.01 -2.93
N GLU A 395 21.44 23.17 -4.10
CA GLU A 395 21.52 24.48 -4.74
C GLU A 395 20.13 24.97 -5.14
N ASN A 396 19.82 26.21 -4.73
CA ASN A 396 18.54 26.88 -4.96
C ASN A 396 17.30 25.99 -4.64
N PRO A 397 17.05 25.67 -3.36
CA PRO A 397 16.03 24.71 -2.96
C PRO A 397 14.62 25.10 -3.44
N GLU A 398 14.27 26.37 -3.47
CA GLU A 398 12.97 26.86 -3.96
C GLU A 398 12.76 26.51 -5.44
N LYS A 399 13.81 26.63 -6.26
CA LYS A 399 13.75 26.24 -7.67
C LYS A 399 13.54 24.73 -7.83
N VAL A 400 14.26 23.92 -7.07
CA VAL A 400 14.11 22.45 -7.09
C VAL A 400 12.70 22.04 -6.68
N GLN A 401 12.14 22.70 -5.65
CA GLN A 401 10.76 22.49 -5.20
C GLN A 401 9.74 22.85 -6.28
N ALA A 402 9.92 23.97 -6.97
CA ALA A 402 9.03 24.40 -8.06
C ALA A 402 9.09 23.45 -9.26
N GLU A 403 10.29 23.04 -9.69
CA GLU A 403 10.48 22.08 -10.78
C GLU A 403 9.82 20.73 -10.46
N MET A 404 9.99 20.22 -9.23
CA MET A 404 9.34 18.98 -8.82
C MET A 404 7.83 19.14 -8.67
N THR A 405 7.34 20.29 -8.21
CA THR A 405 5.90 20.58 -8.20
C THR A 405 5.34 20.52 -9.62
N GLN A 406 5.98 21.16 -10.59
CA GLN A 406 5.58 21.08 -11.99
C GLN A 406 5.62 19.64 -12.53
N PHE A 407 6.65 18.88 -12.17
CA PHE A 407 6.80 17.47 -12.55
C PHE A 407 5.62 16.61 -12.09
N MET A 408 5.10 16.83 -10.87
CA MET A 408 3.92 16.11 -10.35
C MET A 408 2.68 16.31 -11.22
N TYR A 409 2.56 17.45 -11.91
CA TYR A 409 1.43 17.80 -12.76
C TYR A 409 1.67 17.54 -14.26
N ALA A 410 2.83 17.02 -14.66
CA ALA A 410 3.21 16.91 -16.08
C ALA A 410 2.27 16.02 -16.92
N ASN A 411 1.66 15.01 -16.31
CA ASN A 411 0.72 14.07 -16.95
C ASN A 411 -0.73 14.31 -16.54
N VAL A 412 -1.02 15.44 -15.89
CA VAL A 412 -2.37 15.81 -15.47
C VAL A 412 -2.94 16.79 -16.50
N THR A 413 -4.16 16.52 -16.97
CA THR A 413 -4.88 17.46 -17.85
C THR A 413 -5.13 18.76 -17.10
N MET A 414 -4.39 19.81 -17.47
CA MET A 414 -4.47 21.11 -16.81
C MET A 414 -5.80 21.79 -17.14
N PRO A 415 -6.54 22.29 -16.15
CA PRO A 415 -7.76 23.03 -16.40
C PRO A 415 -7.47 24.40 -17.02
N GLU A 416 -8.34 24.84 -17.93
CA GLU A 416 -8.32 26.22 -18.43
C GLU A 416 -8.66 27.20 -17.29
N GLY A 417 -7.90 28.30 -17.18
CA GLY A 417 -8.15 29.33 -16.16
C GLY A 417 -7.65 29.00 -14.75
N LYS A 418 -6.61 28.15 -14.63
CA LYS A 418 -6.06 27.73 -13.33
C LYS A 418 -5.71 28.89 -12.40
N GLN A 419 -6.06 28.76 -11.12
CA GLN A 419 -5.74 29.73 -10.07
C GLN A 419 -4.69 29.16 -9.09
N PRO A 420 -3.82 30.00 -8.52
CA PRO A 420 -2.87 29.56 -7.51
C PRO A 420 -3.59 29.16 -6.21
N LEU A 421 -3.11 28.12 -5.57
CA LEU A 421 -3.49 27.69 -4.23
C LEU A 421 -2.32 27.96 -3.28
N GLY A 422 -2.50 28.94 -2.41
CA GLY A 422 -1.53 29.27 -1.38
C GLY A 422 -1.72 28.48 -0.09
N LYS A 423 -0.81 28.73 0.85
CA LYS A 423 -0.82 28.12 2.19
C LYS A 423 -2.09 28.47 2.97
N ALA A 424 -2.48 29.74 2.97
CA ALA A 424 -3.61 30.21 3.77
C ALA A 424 -4.91 29.55 3.31
N GLU A 425 -5.10 29.44 2.00
CA GLU A 425 -6.29 28.82 1.44
C GLU A 425 -6.34 27.32 1.69
N LEU A 426 -5.23 26.59 1.54
CA LEU A 426 -5.20 25.16 1.82
C LEU A 426 -5.42 24.89 3.32
N LEU A 427 -4.82 25.67 4.21
CA LEU A 427 -5.06 25.53 5.65
C LEU A 427 -6.50 25.88 6.02
N ALA A 428 -7.13 26.85 5.38
CA ALA A 428 -8.55 27.14 5.59
C ALA A 428 -9.44 25.97 5.15
N MET A 429 -9.13 25.33 4.02
CA MET A 429 -9.83 24.09 3.60
C MET A 429 -9.66 22.98 4.65
N TYR A 430 -8.44 22.82 5.17
CA TYR A 430 -8.15 21.83 6.20
C TYR A 430 -8.91 22.13 7.50
N GLU A 431 -8.84 23.37 8.00
CA GLU A 431 -9.50 23.78 9.25
C GLU A 431 -11.02 23.68 9.13
N GLN A 432 -11.57 24.04 7.97
CA GLN A 432 -12.98 23.85 7.70
C GLN A 432 -13.36 22.37 7.75
N ASP A 433 -12.54 21.46 7.19
CA ASP A 433 -12.79 20.02 7.28
C ASP A 433 -12.71 19.51 8.72
N LEU A 434 -11.77 20.01 9.53
CA LEU A 434 -11.71 19.69 10.97
C LEU A 434 -12.95 20.16 11.72
N GLU A 435 -13.35 21.43 11.53
CA GLU A 435 -14.54 21.99 12.17
C GLU A 435 -15.80 21.23 11.73
N ASN A 436 -15.89 20.92 10.45
CA ASN A 436 -16.97 20.12 9.87
C ASN A 436 -17.01 18.71 10.44
N ASN A 437 -15.89 18.16 10.88
CA ASN A 437 -15.78 16.82 11.47
C ASN A 437 -15.74 16.83 13.00
N LYS A 438 -15.58 17.99 13.65
CA LYS A 438 -15.57 18.11 15.11
C LYS A 438 -16.94 17.77 15.68
N LEU A 439 -16.93 16.83 16.61
CA LEU A 439 -18.10 16.39 17.37
C LEU A 439 -18.15 17.07 18.75
N PRO A 440 -19.33 17.18 19.39
CA PRO A 440 -19.49 17.87 20.66
C PRO A 440 -18.67 17.21 21.80
N GLU A 441 -17.79 17.99 22.43
CA GLU A 441 -16.86 17.52 23.48
C GLU A 441 -17.59 16.93 24.70
N LYS A 442 -18.83 17.36 24.97
CA LYS A 442 -19.64 16.85 26.09
C LYS A 442 -19.87 15.32 26.06
N TYR A 443 -19.70 14.69 24.90
CA TYR A 443 -19.82 13.25 24.74
C TYR A 443 -18.50 12.49 24.96
N ASN A 444 -17.43 13.16 25.38
CA ASN A 444 -16.17 12.53 25.75
C ASN A 444 -15.58 11.60 24.67
N GLY A 445 -15.74 11.99 23.40
CA GLY A 445 -15.30 11.23 22.23
C GLY A 445 -16.03 9.91 21.98
N PHE A 446 -17.19 9.69 22.61
CA PHE A 446 -18.02 8.49 22.42
C PHE A 446 -18.46 8.27 20.96
N TYR A 447 -18.58 9.34 20.19
CA TYR A 447 -18.98 9.33 18.78
C TYR A 447 -17.80 9.37 17.80
N ASP A 448 -16.56 9.46 18.29
CA ASP A 448 -15.40 9.67 17.42
C ASP A 448 -15.08 8.41 16.60
N GLY A 449 -14.76 8.60 15.32
CA GLY A 449 -14.26 7.53 14.44
C GLY A 449 -15.26 6.42 14.12
N ARG A 450 -16.57 6.64 14.31
CA ARG A 450 -17.62 5.63 14.08
C ARG A 450 -18.86 6.19 13.40
N LEU A 451 -19.76 5.30 13.01
CA LEU A 451 -21.13 5.61 12.57
C LEU A 451 -22.14 5.04 13.57
N PHE A 452 -23.43 5.30 13.37
CA PHE A 452 -24.49 4.67 14.16
C PHE A 452 -24.55 3.17 13.91
N MET A 453 -24.74 2.42 14.99
CA MET A 453 -25.10 1.01 14.92
C MET A 453 -26.60 0.87 14.69
N ASP A 454 -27.03 -0.16 13.96
CA ASP A 454 -28.43 -0.41 13.67
C ASP A 454 -29.18 -0.94 14.89
N PHE A 455 -30.32 -0.35 15.23
CA PHE A 455 -31.24 -0.80 16.27
C PHE A 455 -32.69 -0.55 15.85
N ASP A 456 -33.65 -1.19 16.53
CA ASP A 456 -35.07 -0.98 16.24
C ASP A 456 -35.61 0.21 17.05
N ILE A 457 -35.96 1.29 16.35
CA ILE A 457 -36.45 2.53 16.95
C ILE A 457 -37.77 2.32 17.68
N GLU A 458 -38.71 1.55 17.11
CA GLU A 458 -40.02 1.33 17.72
C GLU A 458 -39.89 0.51 19.01
N ASN A 459 -39.05 -0.53 19.00
CA ASN A 459 -38.76 -1.30 20.20
C ASN A 459 -38.06 -0.44 21.26
N ALA A 460 -37.12 0.42 20.86
CA ALA A 460 -36.46 1.34 21.79
C ALA A 460 -37.45 2.34 22.42
N LEU A 461 -38.41 2.86 21.66
CA LEU A 461 -39.46 3.74 22.18
C LEU A 461 -40.44 3.01 23.11
N ALA A 462 -40.76 1.74 22.82
CA ALA A 462 -41.64 0.92 23.65
C ALA A 462 -41.01 0.52 25.00
N GLU A 463 -39.69 0.56 25.10
CA GLU A 463 -38.97 0.12 26.28
C GLU A 463 -39.17 1.05 27.49
N GLN A 464 -39.59 0.45 28.61
CA GLN A 464 -39.93 1.18 29.84
C GLN A 464 -38.81 1.24 30.88
N GLN A 465 -37.68 0.55 30.64
CA GLN A 465 -36.56 0.51 31.58
C GLN A 465 -36.04 1.92 31.92
N GLU A 466 -35.64 2.15 33.17
CA GLU A 466 -35.00 3.41 33.57
C GLU A 466 -33.70 3.64 32.79
N LEU A 467 -33.46 4.91 32.44
CA LEU A 467 -32.27 5.29 31.69
C LEU A 467 -31.09 5.52 32.64
N PRO A 468 -29.87 5.07 32.29
CA PRO A 468 -28.67 5.43 33.02
C PRO A 468 -28.42 6.94 33.01
N ALA A 469 -27.63 7.42 33.97
CA ALA A 469 -27.14 8.79 33.98
C ALA A 469 -26.26 9.10 32.76
N PHE A 470 -26.22 10.37 32.33
CA PHE A 470 -25.47 10.83 31.17
C PHE A 470 -23.99 10.38 31.23
N GLU A 471 -23.36 10.52 32.39
CA GLU A 471 -21.95 10.21 32.63
C GLU A 471 -21.66 8.70 32.54
N LEU A 472 -22.65 7.85 32.78
CA LEU A 472 -22.53 6.40 32.61
C LEU A 472 -22.64 5.99 31.14
N ILE A 473 -23.55 6.64 30.40
CA ILE A 473 -23.73 6.41 28.95
C ILE A 473 -22.46 6.84 28.20
N PHE A 474 -21.97 8.06 28.43
CA PHE A 474 -20.80 8.64 27.76
C PHE A 474 -19.50 8.44 28.56
N SER A 475 -19.40 7.31 29.27
CA SER A 475 -18.25 6.98 30.11
C SER A 475 -17.02 6.56 29.28
N ASN A 476 -15.82 6.72 29.88
CA ASN A 476 -14.57 6.20 29.30
C ASN A 476 -14.63 4.68 29.06
N GLN A 477 -15.36 3.94 29.90
CA GLN A 477 -15.52 2.50 29.75
C GLN A 477 -16.27 2.15 28.46
N ASN A 478 -17.40 2.82 28.17
CA ASN A 478 -18.15 2.55 26.96
C ASN A 478 -17.36 2.93 25.70
N LYS A 479 -16.62 4.05 25.75
CA LYS A 479 -15.68 4.44 24.68
C LYS A 479 -14.62 3.37 24.43
N GLN A 480 -14.00 2.83 25.48
CA GLN A 480 -13.01 1.75 25.36
C GLN A 480 -13.63 0.45 24.81
N ASN A 481 -14.84 0.10 25.24
CA ASN A 481 -15.54 -1.08 24.74
C ASN A 481 -15.86 -0.96 23.24
N ILE A 482 -16.26 0.22 22.77
CA ILE A 482 -16.50 0.50 21.34
C ILE A 482 -15.18 0.42 20.55
N ALA A 483 -14.10 1.02 21.06
CA ALA A 483 -12.78 0.92 20.42
C ALA A 483 -12.30 -0.54 20.34
N ALA A 484 -12.51 -1.33 21.40
CA ALA A 484 -12.19 -2.75 21.43
C ALA A 484 -13.02 -3.56 20.42
N TYR A 485 -14.30 -3.22 20.21
CA TYR A 485 -15.12 -3.82 19.17
C TYR A 485 -14.52 -3.62 17.78
N PHE A 486 -14.17 -2.38 17.41
CA PHE A 486 -13.56 -2.11 16.10
C PHE A 486 -12.17 -2.76 15.94
N SER A 487 -11.37 -2.80 17.02
CA SER A 487 -10.09 -3.53 17.03
C SER A 487 -10.30 -5.03 16.79
N ASN A 488 -11.29 -5.65 17.46
CA ASN A 488 -11.60 -7.06 17.26
C ASN A 488 -12.12 -7.35 15.84
N ILE A 489 -12.86 -6.42 15.22
CA ILE A 489 -13.25 -6.50 13.80
C ILE A 489 -12.02 -6.46 12.87
N GLN A 490 -10.94 -5.76 13.23
CA GLN A 490 -9.70 -5.85 12.45
C GLN A 490 -9.02 -7.21 12.66
N ASP A 491 -8.94 -7.67 13.91
CA ASP A 491 -8.33 -8.95 14.28
C ASP A 491 -9.02 -10.15 13.64
N ILE A 492 -10.35 -10.14 13.49
CA ILE A 492 -11.08 -11.23 12.83
C ILE A 492 -10.71 -11.35 11.34
N HIS A 493 -10.45 -10.24 10.65
CA HIS A 493 -10.02 -10.27 9.25
C HIS A 493 -8.64 -10.91 9.11
N VAL A 494 -7.72 -10.59 10.02
CA VAL A 494 -6.41 -11.24 10.11
C VAL A 494 -6.57 -12.74 10.37
N MET A 495 -7.40 -13.13 11.34
CA MET A 495 -7.62 -14.53 11.68
C MET A 495 -8.27 -15.35 10.56
N LYS A 496 -9.24 -14.77 9.84
CA LYS A 496 -9.83 -15.39 8.64
C LYS A 496 -8.77 -15.60 7.57
N ALA A 497 -7.94 -14.59 7.32
CA ALA A 497 -6.85 -14.71 6.35
C ALA A 497 -5.81 -15.78 6.75
N ILE A 498 -5.51 -15.95 8.05
CA ILE A 498 -4.65 -17.05 8.54
C ILE A 498 -5.32 -18.41 8.32
N LYS A 499 -6.62 -18.55 8.66
CA LYS A 499 -7.39 -19.79 8.51
C LYS A 499 -7.52 -20.22 7.04
N GLU A 500 -7.76 -19.27 6.15
CA GLU A 500 -7.93 -19.49 4.71
C GLU A 500 -6.60 -19.71 3.99
N GLY A 501 -5.46 -19.48 4.66
CA GLY A 501 -4.13 -19.61 4.09
C GLY A 501 -3.69 -18.43 3.22
N THR A 502 -4.49 -17.35 3.18
CA THR A 502 -4.10 -16.07 2.57
C THR A 502 -2.92 -15.45 3.31
N ILE A 503 -2.85 -15.62 4.63
CA ILE A 503 -1.68 -15.35 5.48
C ILE A 503 -1.09 -16.71 5.89
N ASP A 504 -0.04 -17.17 5.19
CA ASP A 504 0.66 -18.42 5.53
C ASP A 504 1.69 -18.19 6.65
N VAL A 505 1.30 -18.55 7.88
CA VAL A 505 2.16 -18.52 9.08
C VAL A 505 2.15 -19.87 9.79
N GLU A 506 3.22 -20.21 10.50
CA GLU A 506 3.28 -21.44 11.32
C GLU A 506 2.59 -21.28 12.68
N SER A 507 2.67 -20.08 13.25
CA SER A 507 2.12 -19.72 14.55
C SER A 507 1.76 -18.24 14.59
N PHE A 508 0.82 -17.89 15.46
CA PHE A 508 0.42 -16.53 15.78
C PHE A 508 0.22 -16.43 17.30
N ASP A 509 0.36 -15.24 17.86
CA ASP A 509 0.09 -14.94 19.25
C ASP A 509 -1.30 -14.30 19.35
N PHE A 510 -2.07 -14.71 20.36
CA PHE A 510 -3.37 -14.15 20.68
C PHE A 510 -3.48 -13.93 22.19
N ASP A 511 -3.78 -12.70 22.62
CA ASP A 511 -3.78 -12.29 24.04
C ASP A 511 -2.44 -12.65 24.77
N GLY A 512 -1.31 -12.53 24.06
CA GLY A 512 0.02 -12.85 24.58
C GLY A 512 0.35 -14.34 24.67
N VAL A 513 -0.54 -15.22 24.20
CA VAL A 513 -0.33 -16.67 24.15
C VAL A 513 -0.07 -17.13 22.72
N LYS A 514 0.99 -17.93 22.52
CA LYS A 514 1.37 -18.45 21.21
C LYS A 514 0.55 -19.67 20.80
N TYR A 515 -0.10 -19.59 19.64
CA TYR A 515 -0.90 -20.65 19.01
C TYR A 515 -0.25 -21.15 17.71
N ASN A 516 -0.41 -22.45 17.42
CA ASN A 516 -0.13 -22.98 16.08
C ASN A 516 -1.26 -22.60 15.12
N LYS A 517 -0.96 -22.43 13.82
CA LYS A 517 -1.95 -22.11 12.78
C LYS A 517 -3.18 -23.03 12.75
N LEU A 518 -3.02 -24.31 13.16
CA LEU A 518 -4.13 -25.27 13.26
C LEU A 518 -5.22 -24.83 14.26
N TYR A 519 -4.87 -24.01 15.25
CA TYR A 519 -5.80 -23.44 16.23
C TYR A 519 -6.41 -22.11 15.78
N ALA A 520 -6.14 -21.65 14.56
CA ALA A 520 -6.74 -20.43 14.02
C ALA A 520 -8.28 -20.51 14.01
N GLY A 521 -8.84 -21.70 13.73
CA GLY A 521 -10.28 -21.94 13.80
C GLY A 521 -10.84 -21.70 15.21
N SER A 522 -10.21 -22.25 16.25
CA SER A 522 -10.71 -22.09 17.62
C SER A 522 -10.59 -20.65 18.15
N VAL A 523 -9.53 -19.94 17.76
CA VAL A 523 -9.36 -18.52 18.14
C VAL A 523 -10.35 -17.65 17.36
N LEU A 524 -10.59 -17.96 16.07
CA LEU A 524 -11.60 -17.30 15.27
C LEU A 524 -13.00 -17.48 15.88
N ASP A 525 -13.37 -18.69 16.29
CA ASP A 525 -14.67 -18.95 16.92
C ASP A 525 -14.83 -18.18 18.26
N LYS A 526 -13.74 -18.02 19.02
CA LYS A 526 -13.72 -17.21 20.25
C LYS A 526 -13.95 -15.74 19.93
N LEU A 527 -13.20 -15.19 18.96
CA LEU A 527 -13.35 -13.80 18.52
C LEU A 527 -14.73 -13.53 17.92
N GLU A 528 -15.29 -14.44 17.12
CA GLU A 528 -16.63 -14.31 16.54
C GLU A 528 -17.70 -14.20 17.62
N LYS A 529 -17.61 -15.03 18.68
CA LYS A 529 -18.53 -14.94 19.82
C LYS A 529 -18.38 -13.64 20.61
N GLU A 530 -17.14 -13.20 20.84
CA GLU A 530 -16.87 -11.94 21.52
C GLU A 530 -17.41 -10.74 20.71
N ILE A 531 -17.16 -10.71 19.40
CA ILE A 531 -17.63 -9.68 18.49
C ILE A 531 -19.16 -9.67 18.42
N GLU A 532 -19.81 -10.84 18.40
CA GLU A 532 -21.27 -10.90 18.37
C GLU A 532 -21.89 -10.39 19.67
N ALA A 533 -21.31 -10.75 20.82
CA ALA A 533 -21.72 -10.20 22.11
C ALA A 533 -21.49 -8.68 22.18
N GLN A 534 -20.34 -8.20 21.70
CA GLN A 534 -20.03 -6.77 21.62
C GLN A 534 -20.97 -6.02 20.66
N ARG A 535 -21.32 -6.64 19.52
CA ARG A 535 -22.27 -6.09 18.55
C ARG A 535 -23.63 -5.91 19.22
N GLN A 536 -24.15 -6.96 19.87
CA GLN A 536 -25.45 -6.85 20.54
C GLN A 536 -25.42 -5.80 21.64
N TRP A 537 -24.40 -5.81 22.50
CA TRP A 537 -24.21 -4.79 23.53
C TRP A 537 -24.19 -3.37 22.93
N PHE A 538 -23.49 -3.17 21.81
CA PHE A 538 -23.38 -1.86 21.19
C PHE A 538 -24.71 -1.41 20.57
N LYS A 539 -25.52 -2.33 20.02
CA LYS A 539 -26.91 -2.04 19.62
C LYS A 539 -27.75 -1.55 20.80
N ASP A 540 -27.65 -2.23 21.94
CA ASP A 540 -28.39 -1.89 23.15
C ASP A 540 -27.96 -0.52 23.71
N VAL A 541 -26.66 -0.21 23.66
CA VAL A 541 -26.12 1.11 24.02
C VAL A 541 -26.64 2.19 23.07
N GLU A 542 -26.65 1.95 21.76
CA GLU A 542 -27.13 2.92 20.78
C GLU A 542 -28.64 3.19 20.94
N ALA A 543 -29.44 2.15 21.20
CA ALA A 543 -30.85 2.29 21.55
C ALA A 543 -31.03 3.10 22.85
N THR A 544 -30.20 2.87 23.86
CA THR A 544 -30.21 3.63 25.12
C THR A 544 -29.87 5.11 24.90
N VAL A 545 -28.86 5.40 24.08
CA VAL A 545 -28.46 6.76 23.69
C VAL A 545 -29.60 7.47 22.96
N PHE A 546 -30.24 6.78 22.02
CA PHE A 546 -31.41 7.30 21.32
C PHE A 546 -32.55 7.65 22.29
N ARG A 547 -32.94 6.71 23.17
CA ARG A 547 -34.00 6.93 24.18
C ARG A 547 -33.66 8.10 25.11
N PHE A 548 -32.41 8.21 25.53
CA PHE A 548 -31.94 9.32 26.36
C PHE A 548 -32.18 10.67 25.68
N HIS A 549 -31.72 10.83 24.44
CA HIS A 549 -31.91 12.06 23.71
C HIS A 549 -33.36 12.30 23.29
N TYR A 550 -34.12 11.25 22.99
CA TYR A 550 -35.54 11.33 22.66
C TYR A 550 -36.35 11.90 23.84
N ARG A 551 -36.12 11.43 25.08
CA ARG A 551 -36.78 12.00 26.27
C ARG A 551 -36.42 13.47 26.51
N GLN A 552 -35.21 13.93 26.15
CA GLN A 552 -34.88 15.35 26.23
C GLN A 552 -35.57 16.13 25.11
N ALA A 553 -35.60 15.59 23.89
CA ALA A 553 -36.27 16.17 22.75
C ALA A 553 -37.77 16.34 22.99
N GLU A 554 -38.45 15.37 23.61
CA GLU A 554 -39.87 15.46 23.95
C GLU A 554 -40.18 16.63 24.89
N LYS A 555 -39.31 16.90 25.88
CA LYS A 555 -39.49 18.04 26.80
C LYS A 555 -39.51 19.39 26.08
N VAL A 556 -38.82 19.49 24.94
CA VAL A 556 -38.75 20.71 24.11
C VAL A 556 -39.58 20.61 22.83
N GLY A 557 -40.46 19.60 22.71
CA GLY A 557 -41.35 19.40 21.57
C GLY A 557 -40.68 18.94 20.27
N LYS A 558 -39.45 18.43 20.33
CA LYS A 558 -38.64 17.99 19.17
C LYS A 558 -38.47 16.46 19.06
N GLY A 559 -39.21 15.67 19.82
CA GLY A 559 -39.09 14.19 19.84
C GLY A 559 -39.22 13.56 18.46
N GLU A 560 -40.30 13.88 17.75
CA GLU A 560 -40.56 13.35 16.40
C GLU A 560 -39.52 13.81 15.36
N GLU A 561 -38.96 15.02 15.51
CA GLU A 561 -37.88 15.50 14.66
C GLU A 561 -36.61 14.66 14.86
N LEU A 562 -36.23 14.38 16.11
CA LEU A 562 -35.08 13.52 16.41
C LEU A 562 -35.28 12.11 15.85
N ARG A 563 -36.46 11.52 16.05
CA ARG A 563 -36.82 10.19 15.55
C ARG A 563 -36.60 10.11 14.04
N LYS A 564 -37.19 11.02 13.27
CA LYS A 564 -37.06 11.04 11.80
C LYS A 564 -35.62 11.26 11.35
N LYS A 565 -34.83 12.08 12.07
CA LYS A 565 -33.40 12.26 11.77
C LYS A 565 -32.59 10.97 12.00
N TYR A 566 -32.92 10.19 13.03
CA TYR A 566 -32.35 8.86 13.27
C TYR A 566 -32.73 7.86 12.17
N GLU A 567 -34.01 7.79 11.81
CA GLU A 567 -34.50 6.95 10.71
C GLU A 567 -33.77 7.27 9.40
N ALA A 568 -33.61 8.57 9.11
CA ALA A 568 -32.91 9.04 7.93
C ALA A 568 -31.41 8.67 7.93
N ALA A 569 -30.72 8.87 9.06
CA ALA A 569 -29.30 8.50 9.19
C ALA A 569 -29.07 6.99 9.08
N MET A 570 -29.93 6.18 9.68
CA MET A 570 -29.89 4.72 9.56
C MET A 570 -30.19 4.24 8.14
N LEU A 571 -31.14 4.88 7.45
CA LEU A 571 -31.41 4.60 6.04
C LEU A 571 -30.16 4.85 5.18
N LEU A 572 -29.48 5.99 5.38
CA LEU A 572 -28.23 6.29 4.67
C LEU A 572 -27.10 5.32 5.01
N ALA A 573 -27.01 4.84 6.25
CA ALA A 573 -26.02 3.82 6.63
C ALA A 573 -26.28 2.48 5.92
N ASN A 574 -27.54 2.06 5.84
CA ASN A 574 -27.95 0.86 5.10
C ASN A 574 -27.73 1.00 3.59
N GLU A 575 -27.92 2.20 3.04
CA GLU A 575 -27.58 2.48 1.65
C GLU A 575 -26.08 2.35 1.41
N ARG A 576 -25.25 3.01 2.24
CA ARG A 576 -23.80 2.93 2.15
C ARG A 576 -23.28 1.50 2.14
N GLU A 577 -23.83 0.61 2.97
CA GLU A 577 -23.41 -0.80 3.03
C GLU A 577 -23.62 -1.53 1.70
N GLN A 578 -24.71 -1.22 0.97
CA GLN A 578 -24.99 -1.80 -0.34
C GLN A 578 -23.96 -1.39 -1.40
N TYR A 579 -23.33 -0.21 -1.26
CA TYR A 579 -22.38 0.31 -2.25
C TYR A 579 -20.92 -0.16 -2.03
N GLN A 580 -20.52 -0.51 -0.80
CA GLN A 580 -19.14 -0.93 -0.49
C GLN A 580 -18.61 -2.08 -1.38
N PRO A 581 -19.39 -3.15 -1.65
CA PRO A 581 -18.90 -4.26 -2.47
C PRO A 581 -18.49 -3.85 -3.89
N PHE A 582 -19.11 -2.82 -4.46
CA PHE A 582 -18.80 -2.35 -5.81
C PHE A 582 -17.39 -1.76 -5.90
N ALA A 583 -16.94 -1.00 -4.89
CA ALA A 583 -15.58 -0.49 -4.84
C ALA A 583 -14.55 -1.63 -4.73
N ALA A 584 -14.84 -2.65 -3.92
CA ALA A 584 -13.98 -3.82 -3.78
C ALA A 584 -13.86 -4.61 -5.09
N GLU A 585 -14.98 -4.89 -5.75
CA GLU A 585 -15.02 -5.60 -7.05
C GLU A 585 -14.32 -4.78 -8.15
N ALA A 586 -14.57 -3.47 -8.23
CA ALA A 586 -13.88 -2.58 -9.18
C ALA A 586 -12.36 -2.52 -8.93
N ASN A 587 -11.93 -2.51 -7.67
CA ASN A 587 -10.51 -2.57 -7.30
C ASN A 587 -9.86 -3.88 -7.75
N GLN A 588 -10.56 -5.02 -7.62
CA GLN A 588 -10.06 -6.30 -8.13
C GLN A 588 -9.87 -6.25 -9.65
N TYR A 589 -10.83 -5.67 -10.38
CA TYR A 589 -10.72 -5.51 -11.83
C TYR A 589 -9.55 -4.59 -12.24
N LEU A 590 -9.34 -3.48 -11.52
CA LEU A 590 -8.19 -2.60 -11.74
C LEU A 590 -6.86 -3.34 -11.52
N GLN A 591 -6.75 -4.16 -10.47
CA GLN A 591 -5.55 -4.95 -10.22
C GLN A 591 -5.28 -5.97 -11.33
N VAL A 592 -6.33 -6.61 -11.88
CA VAL A 592 -6.19 -7.53 -13.02
C VAL A 592 -5.65 -6.78 -14.24
N LEU A 593 -6.18 -5.59 -14.54
CA LEU A 593 -5.70 -4.74 -15.63
C LEU A 593 -4.23 -4.33 -15.45
N GLN A 594 -3.85 -3.88 -14.26
CA GLN A 594 -2.49 -3.43 -13.97
C GLN A 594 -1.46 -4.57 -14.04
N ARG A 595 -1.86 -5.80 -13.70
CA ARG A 595 -0.97 -6.96 -13.72
C ARG A 595 -0.72 -7.51 -15.12
N LYS A 596 -1.54 -7.16 -16.11
CA LYS A 596 -1.51 -7.78 -17.43
C LYS A 596 -1.19 -6.79 -18.55
N PRO A 597 0.02 -6.85 -19.16
CA PRO A 597 0.45 -5.89 -20.17
C PRO A 597 -0.17 -6.13 -21.56
N SER A 598 -0.87 -7.24 -21.79
CA SER A 598 -1.54 -7.55 -23.06
C SER A 598 -2.72 -8.50 -22.86
N TRP A 599 -3.77 -8.32 -23.67
CA TRP A 599 -5.05 -9.05 -23.58
C TRP A 599 -5.33 -9.77 -24.90
N THR A 600 -5.83 -11.01 -24.84
CA THR A 600 -6.42 -11.65 -26.03
C THR A 600 -7.83 -11.11 -26.28
N ASN A 601 -8.36 -11.29 -27.49
CA ASN A 601 -9.73 -10.86 -27.80
C ASN A 601 -10.77 -11.54 -26.91
N GLU A 602 -10.62 -12.84 -26.64
CA GLU A 602 -11.53 -13.59 -25.76
C GLU A 602 -11.50 -13.08 -24.31
N GLU A 603 -10.29 -12.81 -23.80
CA GLU A 603 -10.11 -12.26 -22.45
C GLU A 603 -10.66 -10.85 -22.33
N ALA A 604 -10.44 -10.01 -23.35
CA ALA A 604 -10.98 -8.65 -23.40
C ALA A 604 -12.52 -8.70 -23.41
N VAL A 605 -13.12 -9.55 -24.25
CA VAL A 605 -14.59 -9.74 -24.28
C VAL A 605 -15.11 -10.25 -22.93
N HIS A 606 -14.42 -11.21 -22.31
CA HIS A 606 -14.80 -11.73 -21.00
C HIS A 606 -14.72 -10.66 -19.91
N PHE A 607 -13.64 -9.89 -19.86
CA PHE A 607 -13.49 -8.79 -18.90
C PHE A 607 -14.52 -7.70 -19.10
N MET A 608 -14.78 -7.30 -20.35
CA MET A 608 -15.85 -6.35 -20.67
C MET A 608 -17.23 -6.86 -20.19
N SER A 609 -17.49 -8.17 -20.29
CA SER A 609 -18.71 -8.79 -19.74
C SER A 609 -18.78 -8.68 -18.20
N LEU A 610 -17.66 -8.85 -17.49
CA LEU A 610 -17.60 -8.66 -16.04
C LEU A 610 -17.88 -7.20 -15.64
N VAL A 611 -17.25 -6.25 -16.32
CA VAL A 611 -17.47 -4.81 -16.07
C VAL A 611 -18.92 -4.41 -16.40
N LYS A 612 -19.48 -4.92 -17.51
CA LYS A 612 -20.89 -4.71 -17.86
C LYS A 612 -21.83 -5.28 -16.80
N THR A 613 -21.53 -6.47 -16.27
CA THR A 613 -22.29 -7.07 -15.16
C THR A 613 -22.24 -6.18 -13.91
N LEU A 614 -21.07 -5.65 -13.57
CA LEU A 614 -20.90 -4.73 -12.45
C LEU A 614 -21.72 -3.44 -12.65
N CYS A 615 -21.66 -2.86 -13.85
CA CYS A 615 -22.44 -1.67 -14.22
C CYS A 615 -23.95 -1.92 -14.10
N HIS A 616 -24.46 -3.07 -14.58
CA HIS A 616 -25.88 -3.41 -14.46
C HIS A 616 -26.32 -3.63 -13.01
N LYS A 617 -25.50 -4.30 -12.19
CA LYS A 617 -25.77 -4.45 -10.76
C LYS A 617 -25.82 -3.08 -10.07
N LEU A 618 -24.88 -2.20 -10.39
CA LEU A 618 -24.81 -0.85 -9.81
C LEU A 618 -26.02 0.00 -10.21
N ASP A 619 -26.40 -0.01 -11.49
CA ASP A 619 -27.60 0.69 -11.97
C ASP A 619 -28.87 0.14 -11.31
N HIS A 620 -28.99 -1.18 -11.17
CA HIS A 620 -30.10 -1.79 -10.45
C HIS A 620 -30.17 -1.34 -8.98
N THR A 621 -29.04 -1.32 -8.26
CA THR A 621 -28.97 -0.81 -6.88
C THR A 621 -29.37 0.66 -6.81
N LEU A 622 -28.84 1.51 -7.71
CA LEU A 622 -29.21 2.93 -7.80
C LEU A 622 -30.71 3.13 -8.06
N ASN A 623 -31.32 2.32 -8.94
CA ASN A 623 -32.75 2.35 -9.23
C ASN A 623 -33.60 1.90 -8.02
N GLN A 624 -33.08 1.07 -7.13
CA GLN A 624 -33.74 0.76 -5.87
C GLN A 624 -33.65 1.93 -4.88
N SER A 625 -32.51 2.61 -4.84
CA SER A 625 -32.30 3.82 -4.03
C SER A 625 -33.16 5.01 -4.48
N GLU A 626 -33.49 5.12 -5.78
CA GLU A 626 -34.44 6.12 -6.32
C GLU A 626 -35.82 6.04 -5.64
N LYS A 627 -36.21 4.86 -5.15
CA LYS A 627 -37.52 4.63 -4.51
C LYS A 627 -37.51 4.93 -3.01
N LYS A 628 -36.35 5.24 -2.44
CA LYS A 628 -36.16 5.50 -1.01
C LYS A 628 -36.06 7.01 -0.80
N ALA A 629 -37.02 7.57 -0.09
CA ALA A 629 -37.06 8.98 0.27
C ALA A 629 -36.69 9.14 1.74
N LEU A 630 -35.93 10.20 2.06
CA LEU A 630 -35.58 10.45 3.46
C LEU A 630 -36.76 11.00 4.26
N PRO A 631 -36.99 10.51 5.49
CA PRO A 631 -38.08 10.97 6.35
C PRO A 631 -37.83 12.36 6.99
N ALA A 632 -36.58 12.84 7.01
CA ALA A 632 -36.18 14.16 7.50
C ALA A 632 -34.96 14.67 6.73
N PRO A 633 -34.72 16.00 6.71
CA PRO A 633 -33.49 16.53 6.16
C PRO A 633 -32.32 16.15 7.07
N VAL A 634 -31.32 15.46 6.50
CA VAL A 634 -30.05 15.10 7.16
C VAL A 634 -28.93 15.00 6.12
N GLY A 635 -27.70 15.32 6.52
CA GLY A 635 -26.51 15.10 5.69
C GLY A 635 -26.52 15.90 4.38
N GLY A 636 -27.19 17.06 4.39
CA GLY A 636 -27.34 17.91 3.20
C GLY A 636 -28.36 17.39 2.18
N ILE A 637 -29.20 16.41 2.52
CA ILE A 637 -30.28 15.91 1.67
C ILE A 637 -31.62 16.41 2.21
N ASP A 638 -32.45 16.96 1.31
CA ASP A 638 -33.80 17.39 1.65
C ASP A 638 -34.74 16.20 1.95
N ALA A 639 -35.70 16.40 2.85
CA ALA A 639 -36.74 15.41 3.10
C ALA A 639 -37.55 15.12 1.83
N GLY A 640 -37.87 13.85 1.61
CA GLY A 640 -38.60 13.43 0.41
C GLY A 640 -37.75 13.25 -0.85
N ALA A 641 -36.49 13.69 -0.85
CA ALA A 641 -35.64 13.59 -2.03
C ALA A 641 -35.08 12.15 -2.22
N PRO A 642 -34.98 11.64 -3.48
CA PRO A 642 -34.36 10.35 -3.75
C PRO A 642 -32.86 10.34 -3.44
N ILE A 643 -32.40 9.36 -2.66
CA ILE A 643 -30.99 9.27 -2.24
C ILE A 643 -30.04 9.16 -3.43
N SER A 644 -30.42 8.41 -4.46
CA SER A 644 -29.63 8.19 -5.69
C SER A 644 -29.25 9.48 -6.43
N GLN A 645 -30.08 10.52 -6.35
CA GLN A 645 -29.82 11.82 -6.99
C GLN A 645 -28.56 12.47 -6.41
N TYR A 646 -28.34 12.32 -5.11
CA TYR A 646 -27.18 12.86 -4.39
C TYR A 646 -25.95 11.99 -4.55
N LEU A 647 -26.12 10.67 -4.69
CA LEU A 647 -25.03 9.72 -4.93
C LEU A 647 -24.38 9.87 -6.31
N THR A 648 -25.18 10.22 -7.31
CA THR A 648 -24.76 10.30 -8.71
C THR A 648 -24.57 11.72 -9.21
N GLU A 649 -24.89 12.72 -8.37
CA GLU A 649 -24.96 14.14 -8.77
C GLU A 649 -25.82 14.35 -10.03
N GLY A 650 -26.86 13.52 -10.17
CA GLY A 650 -27.79 13.52 -11.31
C GLY A 650 -27.30 12.81 -12.58
N LYS A 651 -26.13 12.17 -12.57
CA LYS A 651 -25.57 11.44 -13.72
C LYS A 651 -25.38 9.95 -13.42
N LYS A 652 -26.23 9.10 -14.00
CA LYS A 652 -26.07 7.64 -13.89
C LYS A 652 -24.71 7.20 -14.42
N PRO A 653 -24.08 6.18 -13.80
CA PRO A 653 -22.79 5.70 -14.24
C PRO A 653 -22.91 5.13 -15.66
N GLN A 654 -21.96 5.48 -16.51
CA GLN A 654 -21.90 5.04 -17.90
C GLN A 654 -20.62 4.24 -18.15
N PHE A 655 -20.77 3.13 -18.86
CA PHE A 655 -19.68 2.34 -19.38
C PHE A 655 -19.87 2.13 -20.88
N ASN A 656 -18.89 2.58 -21.68
CA ASN A 656 -18.89 2.37 -23.12
C ASN A 656 -18.44 0.94 -23.43
N ASP A 657 -19.33 0.13 -24.02
CA ASP A 657 -19.11 -1.29 -24.27
C ASP A 657 -18.62 -1.62 -25.70
N HIS A 658 -18.36 -0.62 -26.53
CA HIS A 658 -18.01 -0.81 -27.94
C HIS A 658 -16.59 -1.36 -28.17
N SER A 659 -15.64 -1.05 -27.30
CA SER A 659 -14.27 -1.57 -27.39
C SER A 659 -13.57 -1.57 -26.04
N PHE A 660 -12.73 -2.59 -25.79
CA PHE A 660 -11.87 -2.62 -24.62
C PHE A 660 -10.86 -1.47 -24.68
N ASP A 661 -10.99 -0.55 -23.72
CA ASP A 661 -10.14 0.62 -23.58
C ASP A 661 -9.93 0.90 -22.10
N PHE A 662 -8.66 1.05 -21.72
CA PHE A 662 -8.26 1.32 -20.35
C PHE A 662 -8.80 2.66 -19.84
N GLU A 663 -8.87 3.68 -20.70
CA GLU A 663 -9.39 5.00 -20.33
C GLU A 663 -10.90 4.90 -20.01
N ASN A 664 -11.67 4.15 -20.81
CA ASN A 664 -13.08 3.88 -20.55
C ASN A 664 -13.30 3.14 -19.23
N PHE A 665 -12.49 2.13 -18.91
CA PHE A 665 -12.57 1.47 -17.60
C PHE A 665 -12.16 2.39 -16.45
N ALA A 666 -11.06 3.14 -16.61
CA ALA A 666 -10.59 4.07 -15.58
C ALA A 666 -11.65 5.15 -15.26
N SER A 667 -12.35 5.64 -16.29
CA SER A 667 -13.49 6.56 -16.13
C SER A 667 -14.64 5.91 -15.34
N PHE A 668 -15.07 4.70 -15.72
CA PHE A 668 -16.11 3.97 -14.99
C PHE A 668 -15.71 3.63 -13.55
N TYR A 669 -14.46 3.21 -13.35
CA TYR A 669 -13.88 3.00 -12.03
C TYR A 669 -13.95 4.28 -11.18
N GLY A 670 -13.57 5.43 -11.75
CA GLY A 670 -13.71 6.73 -11.09
C GLY A 670 -15.15 7.06 -10.69
N GLN A 671 -16.13 6.76 -11.56
CA GLN A 671 -17.55 6.93 -11.25
C GLN A 671 -18.01 6.03 -10.09
N VAL A 672 -17.58 4.76 -10.06
CA VAL A 672 -17.89 3.82 -8.96
C VAL A 672 -17.29 4.30 -7.65
N GLN A 673 -16.01 4.68 -7.64
CA GLN A 673 -15.36 5.23 -6.44
C GLN A 673 -16.03 6.52 -5.98
N GLY A 674 -16.45 7.39 -6.91
CA GLY A 674 -17.20 8.61 -6.62
C GLY A 674 -18.52 8.33 -5.90
N ILE A 675 -19.32 7.39 -6.40
CA ILE A 675 -20.60 6.99 -5.78
C ILE A 675 -20.37 6.45 -4.35
N VAL A 676 -19.39 5.57 -4.18
CA VAL A 676 -19.08 4.96 -2.88
C VAL A 676 -18.56 6.02 -1.90
N GLY A 677 -17.68 6.90 -2.37
CA GLY A 677 -17.18 8.05 -1.61
C GLY A 677 -18.31 8.97 -1.19
N LYS A 678 -19.26 9.26 -2.07
CA LYS A 678 -20.43 10.09 -1.77
C LYS A 678 -21.36 9.42 -0.77
N ALA A 679 -21.60 8.12 -0.90
CA ALA A 679 -22.38 7.36 0.09
C ALA A 679 -21.73 7.44 1.49
N ASN A 680 -20.40 7.23 1.57
CA ASN A 680 -19.66 7.40 2.83
C ASN A 680 -19.83 8.80 3.42
N GLN A 681 -19.67 9.83 2.58
CA GLN A 681 -19.75 11.22 2.99
C GLN A 681 -21.16 11.58 3.52
N LEU A 682 -22.21 11.22 2.78
CA LEU A 682 -23.60 11.50 3.17
C LEU A 682 -23.97 10.81 4.48
N THR A 683 -23.55 9.56 4.68
CA THR A 683 -23.77 8.86 5.96
C THR A 683 -23.03 9.56 7.11
N LEU A 684 -21.78 9.98 6.90
CA LEU A 684 -20.99 10.68 7.91
C LEU A 684 -21.60 12.06 8.24
N ASP A 685 -22.06 12.79 7.25
CA ASP A 685 -22.69 14.10 7.46
C ASP A 685 -24.03 13.96 8.18
N ALA A 686 -24.86 12.99 7.81
CA ALA A 686 -26.10 12.68 8.53
C ALA A 686 -25.83 12.29 9.99
N TYR A 687 -24.82 11.46 10.22
CA TYR A 687 -24.36 11.09 11.55
C TYR A 687 -23.99 12.31 12.40
N LYS A 688 -23.09 13.17 11.87
CA LYS A 688 -22.64 14.39 12.55
C LYS A 688 -23.80 15.34 12.84
N GLU A 689 -24.73 15.49 11.90
CA GLU A 689 -25.90 16.35 12.06
C GLU A 689 -26.81 15.86 13.19
N VAL A 690 -27.09 14.55 13.27
CA VAL A 690 -27.86 13.96 14.36
C VAL A 690 -27.17 14.21 15.71
N VAL A 691 -25.87 13.95 15.79
CA VAL A 691 -25.09 14.15 17.04
C VAL A 691 -25.09 15.63 17.47
N ARG A 692 -24.96 16.56 16.52
CA ARG A 692 -25.05 18.01 16.80
C ARG A 692 -26.44 18.44 17.22
N PHE A 693 -27.48 17.89 16.59
CA PHE A 693 -28.87 18.13 16.98
C PHE A 693 -29.11 17.67 18.42
N GLN A 694 -28.67 16.46 18.77
CA GLN A 694 -28.71 15.93 20.14
C GLN A 694 -27.96 16.82 21.13
N ALA A 695 -26.88 17.45 20.69
CA ALA A 695 -26.11 18.32 21.55
C ALA A 695 -26.82 19.63 21.89
N GLY A 696 -27.72 20.09 21.02
CA GLY A 696 -28.53 21.30 21.21
C GLY A 696 -29.87 21.09 21.92
N LEU A 697 -30.21 19.84 22.27
CA LEU A 697 -31.30 19.49 23.20
C LEU A 697 -30.84 19.69 24.64
#